data_AF-A0A9P8T005-F1
#
_entry.id   AF-A0A9P8T005-F1
#
_cell.length_a   1.000
_cell.length_b   1.000
_cell.length_c   1.000
_cell.angle_alpha   90.00
_cell.angle_beta   90.00
_cell.angle_gamma   90.00
#
_symmetry.space_group_name_H-M   'P 1'
#
loop_
_entity.id
_entity.type
_entity.pdbx_description
1 polymer ?
#
loop_
_entity_poly.entity_id
_entity_poly.type
_entity_poly.pdbx_seq_one_letter_code
_entity_poly.pdbx_strand_id
1 'polypeptide(L)'
;MSVQASSETSGDIFKAISTSKPSSSFSQQASTVSVPSGVTKNGAVQTNNFWGNLTLDDQTSYVFTHPYSIWYSTKTSYQGLAVSHQTAAQRIYGDTDTEGAASYFYAPSGNICLCLGSTDFDDGTSIKLANLKKMSIDVTIASKSAGSLTASLVQGMGFVSAVYNDLIPELHSGVGIKSVNGDTAPRTGTDKYKIVLNDGATWVMYVTFTDNQTCSFALKDTNTIVGSNSINNCVIQIACGDDSSYDKAAGCYPTSSTLSASISGSTATYAFEYATSGSSNSNTTIMYAMPHQAASFTSTTSDTKTSATLDDTVHGSMTAYLTNKFEMSESLTTAIGKDPWSSISGFSSPNYSDSELSAIKSAAADEYGNDVYSYSDVDSMYTAGKILDKYAYVLYVLHYVLKDSDKTKTLLASLKKAIERFSGNSQQNPLCYETNWGGICSTGGMSKGDTSVDYGNAFYNDHHFHYGYHIHAAAICALVDSDLGGSWIDSVKDWVNTLVRDVANPSSDDTYFPVFRNFDFYLGHSIAHGITVYADGKDEESSSEDYNFAYGMKIWAQAINDSNMSNRADLMLAITKRSLNTYFLYTQDNTVMPSKYIKNYCSGIWFENKIAHTTYFGTNIEYIHGIHMIPITPVSSLIRGPTFVKEEWEAVLSSKIDSITSGWKGILMLNVALYDPSTAYNFFSGSSFSTDYLDNGMSKTWSIAYCAAINN
;
A
#
# COMPACT_ATOMS: atom_id res chain seq x y z
N MET A 1 -28.35 -15.43 8.38
CA MET A 1 -28.58 -14.75 7.10
C MET A 1 -27.69 -15.42 6.06
N SER A 2 -28.22 -15.73 4.87
CA SER A 2 -27.43 -16.26 3.76
C SER A 2 -26.29 -15.28 3.43
N VAL A 3 -25.08 -15.79 3.22
CA VAL A 3 -23.98 -15.02 2.64
C VAL A 3 -24.53 -14.32 1.41
N GLN A 4 -24.64 -13.00 1.46
CA GLN A 4 -25.16 -12.23 0.34
C GLN A 4 -24.10 -12.34 -0.75
N ALA A 5 -24.38 -13.14 -1.78
CA ALA A 5 -23.54 -13.23 -2.96
C ALA A 5 -23.29 -11.79 -3.47
N SER A 6 -22.06 -11.51 -3.88
CA SER A 6 -21.71 -10.25 -4.53
C SER A 6 -22.74 -9.94 -5.61
N SER A 7 -23.48 -8.85 -5.41
CA SER A 7 -24.46 -8.39 -6.40
C SER A 7 -23.72 -7.86 -7.61
N GLU A 8 -24.14 -8.25 -8.82
CA GLU A 8 -23.65 -7.68 -10.07
C GLU A 8 -23.70 -6.14 -10.00
N THR A 9 -22.60 -5.48 -10.36
CA THR A 9 -22.57 -4.02 -10.35
C THR A 9 -23.06 -3.49 -11.69
N SER A 10 -24.06 -2.61 -11.67
CA SER A 10 -24.37 -1.80 -12.84
C SER A 10 -23.37 -0.62 -12.91
N GLY A 11 -22.17 -0.89 -13.43
CA GLY A 11 -21.11 0.12 -13.63
C GLY A 11 -20.01 0.13 -12.58
N ASP A 12 -19.30 1.27 -12.50
CA ASP A 12 -18.10 1.46 -11.68
C ASP A 12 -18.40 1.43 -10.17
N ILE A 13 -17.59 0.69 -9.40
CA ILE A 13 -17.69 0.56 -7.95
C ILE A 13 -17.01 1.71 -7.19
N PHE A 14 -16.21 2.54 -7.87
CA PHE A 14 -15.49 3.67 -7.27
C PHE A 14 -16.36 4.92 -7.15
N LYS A 15 -17.45 4.80 -6.39
CA LYS A 15 -18.36 5.91 -6.05
C LYS A 15 -18.06 6.44 -4.66
N ALA A 16 -18.12 7.76 -4.49
CA ALA A 16 -17.89 8.41 -3.20
C ALA A 16 -18.79 7.81 -2.12
N ILE A 17 -18.20 7.51 -0.96
CA ILE A 17 -18.93 7.04 0.23
C ILE A 17 -19.85 8.16 0.76
N SER A 18 -19.33 9.39 0.76
CA SER A 18 -20.05 10.62 1.07
C SER A 18 -19.23 11.81 0.59
N THR A 19 -19.89 12.89 0.20
CA THR A 19 -19.24 14.19 -0.08
C THR A 19 -19.49 15.21 1.04
N SER A 20 -20.08 14.77 2.15
CA SER A 20 -20.36 15.62 3.30
C SER A 20 -19.08 16.04 4.01
N LYS A 21 -19.05 17.31 4.45
CA LYS A 21 -18.00 17.81 5.33
C LYS A 21 -17.85 16.91 6.56
N PRO A 22 -16.62 16.62 7.02
CA PRO A 22 -16.39 15.98 8.31
C PRO A 22 -17.14 16.69 9.44
N SER A 23 -17.64 15.92 10.40
CA SER A 23 -18.40 16.44 11.54
C SER A 23 -17.66 17.58 12.24
N SER A 24 -18.40 18.60 12.70
CA SER A 24 -17.84 19.69 13.50
C SER A 24 -17.36 19.24 14.90
N SER A 25 -17.60 17.98 15.29
CA SER A 25 -17.01 17.39 16.50
C SER A 25 -15.51 17.15 16.36
N PHE A 26 -14.99 17.03 15.13
CA PHE A 26 -13.56 17.04 14.87
C PHE A 26 -13.07 18.48 14.87
N SER A 27 -12.22 18.82 15.84
CA SER A 27 -11.56 20.13 15.82
C SER A 27 -10.71 20.29 14.55
N GLN A 28 -10.60 21.50 14.03
CA GLN A 28 -9.70 21.77 12.90
C GLN A 28 -8.31 22.11 13.45
N GLN A 29 -7.29 21.38 13.02
CA GLN A 29 -5.91 21.60 13.46
C GLN A 29 -4.96 21.52 12.26
N ALA A 30 -3.84 22.23 12.32
CA ALA A 30 -2.80 22.12 11.31
C ALA A 30 -1.65 21.27 11.86
N SER A 31 -1.14 20.34 11.05
CA SER A 31 0.08 19.61 11.35
C SER A 31 1.28 20.57 11.45
N THR A 32 2.27 20.21 12.26
CA THR A 32 3.58 20.90 12.28
C THR A 32 4.32 20.76 10.95
N VAL A 33 3.97 19.77 10.13
CA VAL A 33 4.49 19.61 8.77
C VAL A 33 3.55 20.31 7.80
N SER A 34 4.05 21.38 7.18
CA SER A 34 3.31 22.13 6.17
C SER A 34 3.61 21.61 4.77
N VAL A 35 2.60 21.64 3.90
CA VAL A 35 2.81 21.41 2.46
C VAL A 35 3.67 22.57 1.90
N PRO A 36 4.77 22.29 1.16
CA PRO A 36 5.66 23.32 0.63
C PRO A 36 4.96 24.36 -0.27
N SER A 37 5.49 25.58 -0.30
CA SER A 37 4.89 26.70 -1.04
C SER A 37 4.87 26.52 -2.56
N GLY A 38 5.74 25.67 -3.11
CA GLY A 38 5.77 25.32 -4.54
C GLY A 38 4.65 24.36 -4.96
N VAL A 39 3.79 23.91 -4.04
CA VAL A 39 2.75 22.90 -4.30
C VAL A 39 1.40 23.55 -4.55
N THR A 40 0.79 23.25 -5.71
CA THR A 40 -0.58 23.64 -6.03
C THR A 40 -1.55 22.56 -5.55
N LYS A 41 -2.39 22.90 -4.57
CA LYS A 41 -3.36 22.00 -3.94
C LYS A 41 -4.79 22.24 -4.48
N ASN A 42 -5.51 21.16 -4.76
CA ASN A 42 -6.94 21.17 -5.08
C ASN A 42 -7.67 20.19 -4.15
N GLY A 43 -7.99 20.62 -2.93
CA GLY A 43 -8.56 19.75 -1.89
C GLY A 43 -7.50 19.05 -1.05
N ALA A 44 -7.85 17.88 -0.50
CA ALA A 44 -6.93 17.05 0.27
C ALA A 44 -5.75 16.54 -0.57
N VAL A 45 -4.59 16.37 0.08
CA VAL A 45 -3.32 15.96 -0.51
C VAL A 45 -2.99 14.54 -0.04
N GLN A 46 -2.42 13.73 -0.94
CA GLN A 46 -1.94 12.40 -0.59
C GLN A 46 -0.81 12.47 0.44
N THR A 47 -0.74 11.44 1.29
CA THR A 47 0.24 11.33 2.37
C THR A 47 1.01 10.01 2.32
N ASN A 48 0.39 8.94 1.83
CA ASN A 48 0.93 7.58 1.80
C ASN A 48 0.98 7.10 0.34
N ASN A 49 1.98 7.58 -0.40
CA ASN A 49 2.06 7.41 -1.86
C ASN A 49 3.50 7.60 -2.35
N PHE A 50 3.78 7.14 -3.57
CA PHE A 50 5.14 7.07 -4.11
C PHE A 50 5.87 8.41 -4.25
N TRP A 51 5.14 9.51 -4.43
CA TRP A 51 5.72 10.84 -4.60
C TRP A 51 5.81 11.67 -3.32
N GLY A 52 5.38 11.14 -2.16
CA GLY A 52 5.22 11.91 -0.93
C GLY A 52 6.48 12.69 -0.51
N ASN A 53 7.68 12.13 -0.77
CA ASN A 53 8.95 12.79 -0.48
C ASN A 53 9.17 14.12 -1.22
N LEU A 54 8.60 14.30 -2.43
CA LEU A 54 8.70 15.58 -3.15
C LEU A 54 7.89 16.70 -2.50
N THR A 55 6.92 16.36 -1.64
CA THR A 55 6.08 17.31 -0.91
C THR A 55 6.53 17.51 0.53
N LEU A 56 7.73 17.08 0.89
CA LEU A 56 8.25 17.12 2.26
C LEU A 56 9.66 17.72 2.28
N ASP A 57 10.06 18.22 3.46
CA ASP A 57 11.37 18.82 3.75
C ASP A 57 11.91 19.73 2.63
N ASP A 58 13.12 19.47 2.14
CA ASP A 58 13.79 20.23 1.09
C ASP A 58 13.42 19.77 -0.33
N GLN A 59 12.51 18.79 -0.44
CA GLN A 59 12.00 18.23 -1.69
C GLN A 59 13.06 17.52 -2.55
N THR A 60 14.21 17.15 -1.98
CA THR A 60 15.34 16.52 -2.72
C THR A 60 15.46 15.00 -2.54
N SER A 61 14.65 14.39 -1.66
CA SER A 61 14.65 12.94 -1.44
C SER A 61 14.04 12.17 -2.61
N TYR A 62 14.39 10.88 -2.71
CA TYR A 62 13.97 9.99 -3.79
C TYR A 62 12.48 9.67 -3.75
N VAL A 63 11.88 9.53 -4.93
CA VAL A 63 10.56 8.96 -5.16
C VAL A 63 10.68 7.81 -6.16
N PHE A 64 9.78 6.82 -6.06
CA PHE A 64 9.90 5.57 -6.79
C PHE A 64 8.73 5.40 -7.75
N THR A 65 8.98 5.64 -9.03
CA THR A 65 7.97 5.44 -10.08
C THR A 65 7.86 4.00 -10.53
N HIS A 66 8.83 3.15 -10.16
CA HIS A 66 8.92 1.73 -10.51
C HIS A 66 8.83 1.50 -12.04
N PRO A 67 9.97 1.42 -12.77
CA PRO A 67 11.28 0.98 -12.28
C PRO A 67 12.29 2.11 -11.99
N TYR A 68 11.92 3.39 -12.15
CA TYR A 68 12.87 4.50 -11.96
C TYR A 68 12.77 5.13 -10.56
N SER A 69 13.93 5.40 -9.97
CA SER A 69 14.09 6.27 -8.81
C SER A 69 14.38 7.69 -9.28
N ILE A 70 13.63 8.68 -8.79
CA ILE A 70 13.63 10.05 -9.31
C ILE A 70 13.72 11.05 -8.16
N TRP A 71 14.42 12.16 -8.35
CA TRP A 71 14.41 13.26 -7.39
C TRP A 71 14.77 14.60 -8.01
N TYR A 72 14.47 15.68 -7.30
CA TYR A 72 14.97 17.01 -7.64
C TYR A 72 16.40 17.16 -7.12
N SER A 73 17.35 17.18 -8.05
CA SER A 73 18.76 17.41 -7.74
C SER A 73 19.07 18.90 -7.72
N THR A 74 19.62 19.37 -6.61
CA THR A 74 20.14 20.74 -6.42
C THR A 74 21.67 20.79 -6.49
N LYS A 75 22.33 19.67 -6.79
CA LYS A 75 23.79 19.56 -6.79
C LYS A 75 24.39 20.45 -7.89
N THR A 76 25.35 21.30 -7.52
CA THR A 76 26.13 22.14 -8.45
C THR A 76 26.78 21.24 -9.51
N SER A 77 26.41 21.40 -10.79
CA SER A 77 26.75 20.56 -11.98
C SER A 77 25.78 19.42 -12.36
N TYR A 78 24.72 19.17 -11.57
CA TYR A 78 23.71 18.14 -11.85
C TYR A 78 22.31 18.65 -11.49
N GLN A 79 22.05 19.94 -11.63
CA GLN A 79 20.77 20.53 -11.24
C GLN A 79 19.68 20.14 -12.24
N GLY A 80 18.55 19.61 -11.75
CA GLY A 80 17.48 19.12 -12.61
C GLY A 80 16.73 17.93 -12.04
N LEU A 81 16.03 17.19 -12.90
CA LEU A 81 15.33 15.97 -12.54
C LEU A 81 16.28 14.79 -12.69
N ALA A 82 16.81 14.30 -11.57
CA ALA A 82 17.72 13.18 -11.55
C ALA A 82 16.95 11.85 -11.64
N VAL A 83 17.54 10.90 -12.37
CA VAL A 83 16.98 9.59 -12.68
C VAL A 83 18.03 8.52 -12.41
N SER A 84 17.61 7.48 -11.70
CA SER A 84 18.39 6.27 -11.45
C SER A 84 17.59 5.04 -11.85
N HIS A 85 18.30 4.03 -12.35
CA HIS A 85 17.80 2.68 -12.52
C HIS A 85 18.94 1.72 -12.14
N GLN A 86 18.64 0.71 -11.31
CA GLN A 86 19.62 -0.26 -10.83
C GLN A 86 19.16 -1.66 -11.21
N THR A 87 20.09 -2.47 -11.74
CA THR A 87 19.82 -3.88 -12.04
C THR A 87 19.85 -4.75 -10.78
N ALA A 88 19.26 -5.94 -10.85
CA ALA A 88 19.31 -6.91 -9.77
C ALA A 88 20.75 -7.28 -9.35
N ALA A 89 21.71 -7.22 -10.28
CA ALA A 89 23.12 -7.50 -10.01
C ALA A 89 23.81 -6.39 -9.18
N GLN A 90 23.23 -5.20 -9.12
CA GLN A 90 23.75 -4.05 -8.36
C GLN A 90 23.15 -3.95 -6.95
N ARG A 91 22.21 -4.83 -6.60
CA ARG A 91 21.61 -4.86 -5.25
C ARG A 91 22.67 -5.11 -4.19
N ILE A 92 22.55 -4.39 -3.09
CA ILE A 92 23.37 -4.59 -1.90
C ILE A 92 22.59 -5.44 -0.91
N TYR A 93 23.24 -6.45 -0.35
CA TYR A 93 22.69 -7.37 0.64
C TYR A 93 23.36 -7.16 1.99
N GLY A 94 22.59 -7.24 3.05
CA GLY A 94 23.09 -7.30 4.42
C GLY A 94 23.75 -8.64 4.76
N ASP A 95 24.14 -8.78 6.02
CA ASP A 95 24.70 -10.02 6.56
C ASP A 95 23.73 -11.18 6.38
N THR A 96 24.27 -12.37 6.10
CA THR A 96 23.50 -13.60 5.95
C THR A 96 23.45 -14.39 7.26
N ASP A 97 22.28 -14.92 7.61
CA ASP A 97 22.09 -15.82 8.75
C ASP A 97 22.68 -17.23 8.49
N THR A 98 22.49 -18.15 9.44
CA THR A 98 22.99 -19.52 9.33
C THR A 98 22.34 -20.34 8.21
N GLU A 99 21.15 -19.95 7.76
CA GLU A 99 20.42 -20.58 6.66
C GLU A 99 20.77 -19.95 5.30
N GLY A 100 21.58 -18.88 5.30
CA GLY A 100 22.04 -18.15 4.13
C GLY A 100 21.05 -17.10 3.63
N ALA A 101 20.10 -16.68 4.48
CA ALA A 101 19.16 -15.60 4.21
C ALA A 101 19.78 -14.25 4.58
N ALA A 102 19.77 -13.28 3.66
CA ALA A 102 20.25 -11.93 3.91
C ALA A 102 19.29 -11.17 4.83
N SER A 103 19.83 -10.40 5.77
CA SER A 103 19.08 -9.57 6.72
C SER A 103 18.33 -8.39 6.09
N TYR A 104 18.82 -7.89 4.94
CA TYR A 104 18.14 -6.90 4.12
C TYR A 104 18.69 -6.94 2.69
N PHE A 105 17.98 -6.30 1.76
CA PHE A 105 18.55 -5.88 0.49
C PHE A 105 17.98 -4.53 0.05
N TYR A 106 18.74 -3.78 -0.74
CA TYR A 106 18.28 -2.52 -1.34
C TYR A 106 18.96 -2.23 -2.69
N ALA A 107 18.37 -1.33 -3.47
CA ALA A 107 18.99 -0.79 -4.68
C ALA A 107 19.73 0.52 -4.36
N PRO A 108 20.98 0.72 -4.84
CA PRO A 108 21.74 1.95 -4.60
C PRO A 108 21.23 3.12 -5.47
N SER A 109 20.00 3.56 -5.19
CA SER A 109 19.23 4.53 -5.98
C SER A 109 19.85 5.93 -6.08
N GLY A 110 20.77 6.30 -5.18
CA GLY A 110 21.44 7.62 -5.17
C GLY A 110 22.41 7.89 -6.33
N ASN A 111 22.65 6.92 -7.22
CA ASN A 111 23.47 7.10 -8.41
C ASN A 111 22.70 7.90 -9.48
N ILE A 112 23.19 9.09 -9.86
CA ILE A 112 22.62 9.86 -10.98
C ILE A 112 23.03 9.19 -12.29
N CYS A 113 22.20 8.28 -12.82
CA CYS A 113 22.42 7.69 -14.13
C CYS A 113 22.30 8.76 -15.21
N LEU A 114 21.19 9.49 -15.22
CA LEU A 114 20.95 10.68 -16.04
C LEU A 114 20.21 11.74 -15.21
N CYS A 115 20.42 13.01 -15.52
CA CYS A 115 19.68 14.13 -14.95
C CYS A 115 19.22 15.05 -16.08
N LEU A 116 17.90 15.25 -16.20
CA LEU A 116 17.30 16.18 -17.15
C LEU A 116 17.43 17.60 -16.57
N GLY A 117 18.36 18.38 -17.11
CA GLY A 117 18.72 19.73 -16.70
C GLY A 117 18.69 20.75 -17.84
N SER A 118 19.26 21.93 -17.61
CA SER A 118 19.39 23.00 -18.59
C SER A 118 20.60 23.88 -18.27
N THR A 119 21.25 24.44 -19.29
CA THR A 119 22.32 25.43 -19.10
C THR A 119 21.82 26.74 -18.49
N ASP A 120 20.49 26.96 -18.53
CA ASP A 120 19.83 28.17 -18.02
C ASP A 120 19.40 28.04 -16.54
N PHE A 121 19.70 26.91 -15.90
CA PHE A 121 19.47 26.74 -14.47
C PHE A 121 20.55 27.47 -13.66
N ASP A 122 20.08 28.29 -12.71
CA ASP A 122 20.88 29.16 -11.86
C ASP A 122 20.54 28.96 -10.37
N ASP A 123 21.18 29.72 -9.49
CA ASP A 123 20.95 29.69 -8.02
C ASP A 123 19.50 30.02 -7.62
N GLY A 124 18.68 30.55 -8.54
CA GLY A 124 17.26 30.85 -8.34
C GLY A 124 16.30 29.80 -8.91
N THR A 125 16.82 28.68 -9.42
CA THR A 125 16.01 27.57 -9.94
C THR A 125 15.10 27.02 -8.85
N SER A 126 13.83 26.80 -9.20
CA SER A 126 12.79 26.39 -8.25
C SER A 126 12.01 25.17 -8.75
N ILE A 127 11.46 24.41 -7.81
CA ILE A 127 10.53 23.31 -8.07
C ILE A 127 9.09 23.75 -7.82
N LYS A 128 8.18 23.37 -8.71
CA LYS A 128 6.73 23.51 -8.53
C LYS A 128 6.06 22.16 -8.77
N LEU A 129 5.09 21.84 -7.92
CA LEU A 129 4.35 20.58 -7.95
C LEU A 129 2.87 20.86 -8.19
N ALA A 130 2.26 20.09 -9.09
CA ALA A 130 0.85 20.21 -9.43
C ALA A 130 0.24 18.85 -9.75
N ASN A 131 -1.09 18.81 -9.93
CA ASN A 131 -1.82 17.61 -10.33
C ASN A 131 -1.52 16.38 -9.45
N LEU A 132 -1.52 16.60 -8.13
CA LEU A 132 -1.22 15.64 -7.07
C LEU A 132 -2.30 14.53 -7.00
N LYS A 133 -2.17 13.48 -7.80
CA LYS A 133 -3.07 12.30 -7.81
C LYS A 133 -2.39 11.10 -7.14
N LYS A 134 -3.15 10.06 -6.80
CA LYS A 134 -2.57 8.84 -6.17
C LYS A 134 -1.42 8.25 -6.99
N MET A 135 -1.64 8.05 -8.29
CA MET A 135 -0.69 7.41 -9.22
C MET A 135 0.13 8.38 -10.07
N SER A 136 -0.01 9.71 -9.88
CA SER A 136 0.75 10.68 -10.68
C SER A 136 0.98 12.03 -10.00
N ILE A 137 2.04 12.72 -10.39
CA ILE A 137 2.36 14.09 -10.00
C ILE A 137 3.06 14.82 -11.15
N ASP A 138 2.78 16.11 -11.33
CA ASP A 138 3.55 16.96 -12.23
C ASP A 138 4.65 17.70 -11.46
N VAL A 139 5.88 17.60 -11.97
CA VAL A 139 7.07 18.24 -11.45
C VAL A 139 7.58 19.25 -12.47
N THR A 140 7.60 20.53 -12.09
CA THR A 140 8.16 21.60 -12.92
C THR A 140 9.40 22.17 -12.26
N ILE A 141 10.53 22.17 -12.97
CA ILE A 141 11.76 22.82 -12.56
C ILE A 141 11.94 24.05 -13.44
N ALA A 142 11.91 25.23 -12.83
CA ALA A 142 11.90 26.51 -13.52
C ALA A 142 13.15 27.33 -13.18
N SER A 143 13.82 27.82 -14.21
CA SER A 143 14.84 28.85 -14.08
C SER A 143 14.22 30.12 -13.51
N LYS A 144 15.03 30.94 -12.83
CA LYS A 144 14.60 32.26 -12.38
C LYS A 144 14.42 33.25 -13.54
N SER A 145 15.22 33.08 -14.60
CA SER A 145 15.39 34.09 -15.67
C SER A 145 15.09 33.58 -17.07
N ALA A 146 14.94 32.27 -17.27
CA ALA A 146 14.58 31.63 -18.53
C ALA A 146 13.26 30.85 -18.38
N GLY A 147 13.12 29.73 -19.10
CA GLY A 147 11.94 28.88 -19.06
C GLY A 147 11.98 27.76 -18.02
N SER A 148 11.32 26.65 -18.33
CA SER A 148 11.14 25.52 -17.41
C SER A 148 11.09 24.18 -18.13
N LEU A 149 11.43 23.12 -17.41
CA LEU A 149 11.08 21.76 -17.80
C LEU A 149 9.98 21.23 -16.90
N THR A 150 9.02 20.50 -17.47
CA THR A 150 7.90 19.88 -16.75
C THR A 150 7.83 18.39 -17.07
N ALA A 151 7.87 17.55 -16.04
CA ALA A 151 7.73 16.10 -16.14
C ALA A 151 6.50 15.61 -15.40
N SER A 152 5.68 14.78 -16.05
CA SER A 152 4.61 14.04 -15.38
C SER A 152 5.17 12.71 -14.91
N LEU A 153 5.27 12.51 -13.60
CA LEU A 153 5.69 11.24 -13.01
C LEU A 153 4.46 10.37 -12.83
N VAL A 154 4.48 9.17 -13.40
CA VAL A 154 3.39 8.19 -13.31
C VAL A 154 3.98 6.85 -12.91
N GLN A 155 3.36 6.16 -11.94
CA GLN A 155 3.77 4.80 -11.58
C GLN A 155 3.74 3.88 -12.80
N GLY A 156 4.84 3.16 -13.03
CA GLY A 156 5.01 2.28 -14.19
C GLY A 156 5.39 2.98 -15.49
N MET A 157 5.70 4.27 -15.49
CA MET A 157 6.07 4.95 -16.73
C MET A 157 7.30 4.30 -17.39
N GLY A 158 7.23 4.01 -18.69
CA GLY A 158 8.36 3.42 -19.41
C GLY A 158 9.44 4.43 -19.82
N PHE A 159 9.05 5.68 -20.02
CA PHE A 159 9.96 6.80 -20.25
C PHE A 159 9.90 7.78 -19.09
N VAL A 160 11.06 8.28 -18.66
CA VAL A 160 11.07 9.59 -17.98
C VAL A 160 10.96 10.66 -19.05
N SER A 161 9.87 11.42 -19.04
CA SER A 161 9.53 12.38 -20.09
C SER A 161 9.44 13.79 -19.53
N ALA A 162 10.10 14.76 -20.16
CA ALA A 162 10.04 16.16 -19.79
C ALA A 162 9.76 17.06 -21.00
N VAL A 163 8.82 17.98 -20.83
CA VAL A 163 8.53 19.06 -21.79
C VAL A 163 9.40 20.25 -21.45
N TYR A 164 10.26 20.64 -22.37
CA TYR A 164 11.14 21.80 -22.27
C TYR A 164 10.50 23.02 -22.90
N ASN A 165 10.39 24.11 -22.16
CA ASN A 165 9.86 25.39 -22.62
C ASN A 165 10.94 26.45 -22.43
N ASP A 166 11.37 27.10 -23.52
CA ASP A 166 12.39 28.17 -23.56
C ASP A 166 13.66 27.87 -22.73
N LEU A 167 14.23 26.68 -22.92
CA LEU A 167 15.46 26.22 -22.25
C LEU A 167 16.45 25.60 -23.24
N ILE A 168 17.74 25.77 -23.02
CA ILE A 168 18.82 25.00 -23.66
C ILE A 168 19.02 23.70 -22.85
N PRO A 169 18.58 22.53 -23.36
CA PRO A 169 18.62 21.31 -22.56
C PRO A 169 20.05 20.83 -22.29
N GLU A 170 20.27 20.31 -21.10
CA GLU A 170 21.52 19.69 -20.67
C GLU A 170 21.18 18.37 -19.97
N LEU A 171 21.86 17.28 -20.33
CA LEU A 171 21.72 16.00 -19.65
C LEU A 171 23.03 15.67 -18.96
N HIS A 172 22.97 15.50 -17.64
CA HIS A 172 24.15 15.18 -16.83
C HIS A 172 24.16 13.72 -16.41
N SER A 173 25.34 13.14 -16.19
CA SER A 173 25.48 11.81 -15.58
C SER A 173 26.53 11.82 -14.47
N GLY A 174 26.13 11.43 -13.26
CA GLY A 174 27.04 11.21 -12.14
C GLY A 174 27.89 9.95 -12.31
N VAL A 175 27.41 8.98 -13.11
CA VAL A 175 28.17 7.80 -13.54
C VAL A 175 29.22 8.18 -14.60
N GLY A 176 28.92 9.21 -15.41
CA GLY A 176 29.73 9.67 -16.53
C GLY A 176 29.33 9.00 -17.84
N ILE A 177 29.56 9.71 -18.94
CA ILE A 177 29.05 9.42 -20.27
C ILE A 177 30.21 8.96 -21.15
N LYS A 178 30.12 7.73 -21.65
CA LYS A 178 31.09 7.14 -22.56
C LYS A 178 30.86 7.60 -24.00
N SER A 179 29.60 7.69 -24.42
CA SER A 179 29.23 8.18 -25.76
C SER A 179 27.77 8.62 -25.84
N VAL A 180 27.50 9.62 -26.69
CA VAL A 180 26.17 9.93 -27.23
C VAL A 180 26.26 9.93 -28.74
N ASN A 181 25.43 9.14 -29.41
CA ASN A 181 25.40 9.07 -30.87
C ASN A 181 23.96 9.20 -31.35
N GLY A 182 23.73 9.98 -32.41
CA GLY A 182 22.47 9.94 -33.14
C GLY A 182 22.25 8.55 -33.75
N ASP A 183 21.00 8.11 -33.75
CA ASP A 183 20.57 6.82 -34.29
C ASP A 183 19.37 7.03 -35.23
N THR A 184 18.85 5.94 -35.78
CA THR A 184 17.73 5.95 -36.72
C THR A 184 16.49 6.52 -36.04
N ALA A 185 16.05 7.68 -36.52
CA ALA A 185 14.84 8.34 -36.05
C ALA A 185 13.62 7.41 -36.23
N PRO A 186 12.77 7.23 -35.19
CA PRO A 186 11.59 6.36 -35.28
C PRO A 186 10.52 6.91 -36.23
N ARG A 187 10.48 8.24 -36.43
CA ARG A 187 9.56 8.94 -37.34
C ARG A 187 10.01 10.39 -37.56
N THR A 188 9.46 11.04 -38.57
CA THR A 188 9.68 12.48 -38.81
C THR A 188 9.30 13.31 -37.59
N GLY A 189 10.19 14.22 -37.18
CA GLY A 189 9.98 15.11 -36.04
C GLY A 189 10.38 14.53 -34.67
N THR A 190 10.86 13.28 -34.63
CA THR A 190 11.42 12.66 -33.43
C THR A 190 12.82 12.13 -33.72
N ASP A 191 13.83 12.75 -33.13
CA ASP A 191 15.22 12.27 -33.20
C ASP A 191 15.47 11.20 -32.13
N LYS A 192 16.36 10.24 -32.43
CA LYS A 192 16.82 9.20 -31.49
C LYS A 192 18.32 9.35 -31.25
N TYR A 193 18.71 9.20 -29.99
CA TYR A 193 20.11 9.12 -29.58
C TYR A 193 20.32 7.92 -28.68
N LYS A 194 21.46 7.25 -28.84
CA LYS A 194 21.93 6.19 -27.96
C LYS A 194 23.02 6.73 -27.05
N ILE A 195 22.80 6.62 -25.74
CA ILE A 195 23.71 7.04 -24.67
C ILE A 195 24.28 5.79 -24.03
N VAL A 196 25.61 5.73 -23.90
CA VAL A 196 26.29 4.68 -23.14
C VAL A 196 27.03 5.34 -21.99
N LEU A 197 26.77 4.87 -20.76
CA LEU A 197 27.42 5.35 -19.54
C LEU A 197 28.74 4.60 -19.29
N ASN A 198 29.58 5.12 -18.39
CA ASN A 198 30.89 4.54 -18.09
C ASN A 198 30.82 3.17 -17.41
N ASP A 199 29.71 2.84 -16.75
CA ASP A 199 29.44 1.50 -16.18
C ASP A 199 28.94 0.50 -17.24
N GLY A 200 28.77 0.93 -18.49
CA GLY A 200 28.28 0.12 -19.60
C GLY A 200 26.76 0.12 -19.77
N ALA A 201 26.00 0.78 -18.89
CA ALA A 201 24.55 0.92 -19.04
C ALA A 201 24.23 1.67 -20.33
N THR A 202 23.24 1.17 -21.07
CA THR A 202 22.72 1.81 -22.29
C THR A 202 21.41 2.49 -21.99
N TRP A 203 21.24 3.70 -22.51
CA TRP A 203 20.00 4.47 -22.47
C TRP A 203 19.66 4.97 -23.87
N VAL A 204 18.37 5.03 -24.18
CA VAL A 204 17.88 5.73 -25.36
C VAL A 204 17.30 7.07 -24.96
N MET A 205 17.53 8.07 -25.79
CA MET A 205 16.93 9.40 -25.68
C MET A 205 16.18 9.71 -26.97
N TYR A 206 14.92 10.13 -26.84
CA TYR A 206 14.12 10.66 -27.94
C TYR A 206 13.86 12.14 -27.73
N VAL A 207 13.96 12.91 -28.81
CA VAL A 207 13.65 14.34 -28.80
C VAL A 207 12.56 14.59 -29.82
N THR A 208 11.36 14.89 -29.36
CA THR A 208 10.21 15.19 -30.23
C THR A 208 10.03 16.70 -30.33
N PHE A 209 10.20 17.23 -31.53
CA PHE A 209 10.15 18.66 -31.81
C PHE A 209 8.73 19.13 -32.13
N THR A 210 8.41 20.35 -31.69
CA THR A 210 7.23 21.11 -32.15
C THR A 210 7.66 22.25 -33.06
N ASP A 211 6.72 22.77 -33.86
CA ASP A 211 6.89 24.02 -34.62
C ASP A 211 8.09 24.07 -35.58
N ASN A 212 8.47 22.91 -36.15
CA ASN A 212 9.63 22.74 -37.04
C ASN A 212 10.97 23.15 -36.41
N GLN A 213 11.07 23.11 -35.08
CA GLN A 213 12.33 23.33 -34.37
C GLN A 213 13.32 22.18 -34.64
N THR A 214 14.60 22.48 -34.46
CA THR A 214 15.68 21.50 -34.50
C THR A 214 16.66 21.79 -33.36
N CYS A 215 17.24 20.74 -32.78
CA CYS A 215 18.31 20.86 -31.79
C CYS A 215 19.21 19.62 -31.88
N SER A 216 20.51 19.81 -32.02
CA SER A 216 21.48 18.70 -32.03
C SER A 216 22.09 18.53 -30.64
N PHE A 217 22.32 17.28 -30.25
CA PHE A 217 22.88 16.93 -28.94
C PHE A 217 24.28 16.33 -29.09
N ALA A 218 25.23 16.83 -28.31
CA ALA A 218 26.62 16.37 -28.32
C ALA A 218 27.23 16.39 -26.91
N LEU A 219 28.33 15.65 -26.72
CA LEU A 219 29.13 15.75 -25.49
C LEU A 219 29.75 17.13 -25.38
N LYS A 220 29.51 17.77 -24.24
CA LYS A 220 30.25 18.96 -23.79
C LYS A 220 31.51 18.55 -23.03
N ASP A 221 31.40 17.51 -22.21
CA ASP A 221 32.48 16.88 -21.45
C ASP A 221 32.15 15.41 -21.11
N THR A 222 32.92 14.76 -20.24
CA THR A 222 32.76 13.36 -19.85
C THR A 222 31.52 13.07 -19.01
N ASN A 223 30.75 14.08 -18.61
CA ASN A 223 29.60 13.96 -17.73
C ASN A 223 28.35 14.65 -18.29
N THR A 224 28.45 15.30 -19.45
CA THR A 224 27.45 16.26 -19.89
C THR A 224 27.18 16.17 -21.39
N ILE A 225 25.91 16.01 -21.75
CA ILE A 225 25.38 16.19 -23.11
C ILE A 225 24.64 17.54 -23.13
N VAL A 226 24.86 18.35 -24.17
CA VAL A 226 24.22 19.66 -24.32
C VAL A 226 23.52 19.79 -25.67
N GLY A 227 22.36 20.43 -25.67
CA GLY A 227 21.66 20.84 -26.88
C GLY A 227 22.30 22.07 -27.54
N SER A 228 22.24 22.17 -28.87
CA SER A 228 22.85 23.26 -29.63
C SER A 228 22.17 24.63 -29.44
N ASN A 229 20.92 24.65 -29.00
CA ASN A 229 20.10 25.86 -28.87
C ASN A 229 18.93 25.63 -27.92
N SER A 230 18.27 26.73 -27.56
CA SER A 230 17.02 26.69 -26.78
C SER A 230 15.93 25.99 -27.59
N ILE A 231 15.10 25.21 -26.90
CA ILE A 231 13.92 24.55 -27.45
C ILE A 231 12.69 24.96 -26.64
N ASN A 232 11.55 25.06 -27.32
CA ASN A 232 10.29 25.42 -26.71
C ASN A 232 9.20 24.38 -27.02
N ASN A 233 8.40 24.01 -26.02
CA ASN A 233 7.36 22.99 -26.09
C ASN A 233 7.82 21.64 -26.71
N CYS A 234 9.10 21.31 -26.59
CA CYS A 234 9.68 20.07 -27.14
C CYS A 234 9.81 19.02 -26.03
N VAL A 235 9.65 17.74 -26.38
CA VAL A 235 9.68 16.65 -25.39
C VAL A 235 10.99 15.90 -25.48
N ILE A 236 11.68 15.75 -24.35
CA ILE A 236 12.80 14.83 -24.19
C ILE A 236 12.33 13.62 -23.37
N GLN A 237 12.51 12.43 -23.92
CA GLN A 237 12.19 11.17 -23.26
C GLN A 237 13.43 10.31 -23.13
N ILE A 238 13.70 9.77 -21.94
CA ILE A 238 14.80 8.83 -21.70
C ILE A 238 14.27 7.50 -21.15
N ALA A 239 14.90 6.40 -21.57
CA ALA A 239 14.65 5.07 -21.02
C ALA A 239 15.93 4.25 -20.91
N CYS A 240 16.01 3.40 -19.89
CA CYS A 240 17.11 2.44 -19.74
C CYS A 240 16.90 1.27 -20.71
N GLY A 241 17.98 0.82 -21.36
CA GLY A 241 17.97 -0.19 -22.42
C GLY A 241 17.85 0.38 -23.82
N ASP A 242 17.72 -0.50 -24.81
CA ASP A 242 17.59 -0.19 -26.24
C ASP A 242 16.71 -1.27 -26.91
N ASP A 243 15.40 -1.21 -26.63
CA ASP A 243 14.40 -2.10 -27.23
C ASP A 243 13.61 -1.36 -28.32
N SER A 244 13.32 -2.05 -29.43
CA SER A 244 12.49 -1.55 -30.53
C SER A 244 11.08 -1.10 -30.12
N SER A 245 10.55 -1.57 -28.98
CA SER A 245 9.28 -1.08 -28.44
C SER A 245 9.36 0.38 -28.01
N TYR A 246 10.53 0.86 -27.59
CA TYR A 246 10.72 2.27 -27.29
C TYR A 246 10.55 3.13 -28.55
N ASP A 247 11.09 2.69 -29.70
CA ASP A 247 10.92 3.38 -30.98
C ASP A 247 9.44 3.49 -31.39
N LYS A 248 8.62 2.49 -31.03
CA LYS A 248 7.18 2.48 -31.32
C LYS A 248 6.41 3.47 -30.46
N ALA A 249 6.80 3.65 -29.19
CA ALA A 249 6.14 4.51 -28.22
C ALA A 249 6.68 5.96 -28.18
N ALA A 250 7.85 6.21 -28.76
CA ALA A 250 8.51 7.51 -28.74
C ALA A 250 7.60 8.64 -29.26
N GLY A 251 7.56 9.73 -28.52
CA GLY A 251 6.71 10.90 -28.70
C GLY A 251 5.39 10.87 -27.93
N CYS A 252 5.02 9.74 -27.31
CA CYS A 252 3.84 9.60 -26.44
C CYS A 252 4.27 9.25 -25.01
N TYR A 253 3.63 9.85 -23.99
CA TYR A 253 3.94 9.60 -22.58
C TYR A 253 2.69 9.72 -21.69
N PRO A 254 2.62 8.98 -20.57
CA PRO A 254 1.51 9.09 -19.63
C PRO A 254 1.62 10.39 -18.83
N THR A 255 0.49 11.00 -18.50
CA THR A 255 0.41 12.21 -17.66
C THR A 255 -0.37 11.97 -16.37
N SER A 256 -1.33 11.05 -16.39
CA SER A 256 -2.02 10.58 -15.18
C SER A 256 -2.69 9.24 -15.41
N SER A 257 -3.23 8.64 -14.36
CA SER A 257 -4.04 7.43 -14.41
C SER A 257 -5.39 7.66 -13.72
N THR A 258 -6.45 7.09 -14.29
CA THR A 258 -7.75 6.94 -13.64
C THR A 258 -8.01 5.46 -13.39
N LEU A 259 -8.51 5.15 -12.19
CA LEU A 259 -8.86 3.80 -11.79
C LEU A 259 -10.35 3.55 -12.07
N SER A 260 -10.68 2.40 -12.65
CA SER A 260 -12.06 1.92 -12.84
C SER A 260 -12.18 0.45 -12.45
N ALA A 261 -13.32 0.02 -11.91
CA ALA A 261 -13.56 -1.40 -11.63
C ALA A 261 -15.04 -1.80 -11.70
N SER A 262 -15.28 -3.05 -12.09
CA SER A 262 -16.62 -3.65 -12.13
C SER A 262 -16.57 -5.08 -11.63
N ILE A 263 -17.68 -5.57 -11.06
CA ILE A 263 -17.78 -6.92 -10.50
C ILE A 263 -19.01 -7.62 -11.06
N SER A 264 -18.80 -8.83 -11.58
CA SER A 264 -19.85 -9.75 -12.02
C SER A 264 -19.65 -11.10 -11.32
N GLY A 265 -20.56 -11.43 -10.40
CA GLY A 265 -20.43 -12.60 -9.55
C GLY A 265 -19.09 -12.59 -8.78
N SER A 266 -18.31 -13.66 -8.93
CA SER A 266 -16.99 -13.82 -8.29
C SER A 266 -15.83 -13.31 -9.14
N THR A 267 -16.08 -12.53 -10.18
CA THR A 267 -15.02 -11.97 -11.04
C THR A 267 -15.04 -10.46 -10.97
N ALA A 268 -13.90 -9.87 -10.63
CA ALA A 268 -13.67 -8.44 -10.80
C ALA A 268 -12.84 -8.19 -12.05
N THR A 269 -13.14 -7.10 -12.74
CA THR A 269 -12.27 -6.49 -13.74
C THR A 269 -11.98 -5.08 -13.29
N TYR A 270 -10.70 -4.72 -13.22
CA TYR A 270 -10.26 -3.36 -12.87
C TYR A 270 -9.22 -2.87 -13.88
N ALA A 271 -9.06 -1.55 -13.98
CA ALA A 271 -8.17 -0.95 -14.95
C ALA A 271 -7.48 0.31 -14.47
N PHE A 272 -6.26 0.51 -14.97
CA PHE A 272 -5.57 1.80 -14.99
C PHE A 272 -5.73 2.37 -16.40
N GLU A 273 -6.48 3.45 -16.51
CA GLU A 273 -6.69 4.18 -17.75
C GLU A 273 -5.73 5.37 -17.77
N TYR A 274 -4.66 5.24 -18.56
CA TYR A 274 -3.62 6.26 -18.64
C TYR A 274 -4.03 7.37 -19.59
N ALA A 275 -4.13 8.59 -19.08
CA ALA A 275 -4.15 9.78 -19.91
C ALA A 275 -2.75 9.97 -20.49
N THR A 276 -2.66 10.23 -21.80
CA THR A 276 -1.39 10.41 -22.51
C THR A 276 -1.31 11.77 -23.20
N SER A 277 -0.09 12.27 -23.38
CA SER A 277 0.22 13.43 -24.20
C SER A 277 1.16 13.06 -25.34
N GLY A 278 1.13 13.83 -26.42
CA GLY A 278 1.92 13.59 -27.62
C GLY A 278 1.34 12.52 -28.54
N SER A 279 2.18 11.93 -29.39
CA SER A 279 1.79 10.89 -30.35
C SER A 279 2.96 9.95 -30.63
N SER A 280 2.69 8.72 -31.03
CA SER A 280 3.70 7.70 -31.31
C SER A 280 3.31 6.84 -32.51
N ASN A 281 4.23 5.99 -32.98
CA ASN A 281 3.94 5.08 -34.09
C ASN A 281 2.93 3.99 -33.72
N SER A 282 2.83 3.61 -32.44
CA SER A 282 1.84 2.64 -31.95
C SER A 282 0.50 3.28 -31.54
N ASN A 283 0.40 4.62 -31.52
CA ASN A 283 -0.70 5.36 -30.87
C ASN A 283 -0.89 5.01 -29.39
N THR A 284 0.16 4.47 -28.75
CA THR A 284 0.20 4.15 -27.33
C THR A 284 1.48 4.68 -26.71
N THR A 285 1.49 4.84 -25.39
CA THR A 285 2.74 4.90 -24.63
C THR A 285 3.27 3.48 -24.35
N ILE A 286 4.36 3.40 -23.61
CA ILE A 286 4.90 2.18 -23.03
C ILE A 286 4.87 2.29 -21.49
N MET A 287 4.31 1.26 -20.85
CA MET A 287 4.17 1.15 -19.40
C MET A 287 4.78 -0.16 -18.91
N TYR A 288 5.49 -0.12 -17.78
CA TYR A 288 5.97 -1.29 -17.07
C TYR A 288 4.91 -1.80 -16.12
N ALA A 289 4.76 -3.12 -16.06
CA ALA A 289 3.91 -3.81 -15.12
C ALA A 289 4.75 -4.60 -14.11
N MET A 290 4.34 -4.55 -12.84
CA MET A 290 4.90 -5.42 -11.80
C MET A 290 4.50 -6.89 -12.02
N PRO A 291 5.26 -7.86 -11.49
CA PRO A 291 4.93 -9.29 -11.63
C PRO A 291 3.50 -9.66 -11.24
N HIS A 292 2.96 -9.13 -10.13
CA HIS A 292 1.60 -9.44 -9.69
C HIS A 292 0.53 -8.91 -10.66
N GLN A 293 0.74 -7.72 -11.26
CA GLN A 293 -0.15 -7.14 -12.27
C GLN A 293 -0.11 -7.95 -13.56
N ALA A 294 1.08 -8.30 -14.03
CA ALA A 294 1.25 -9.14 -15.21
C ALA A 294 0.55 -10.49 -15.07
N ALA A 295 0.51 -11.04 -13.85
CA ALA A 295 -0.17 -12.29 -13.53
C ALA A 295 -1.71 -12.17 -13.45
N SER A 296 -2.27 -10.95 -13.44
CA SER A 296 -3.72 -10.70 -13.43
C SER A 296 -4.24 -10.06 -14.72
N PHE A 297 -3.38 -9.78 -15.71
CA PHE A 297 -3.80 -9.17 -16.96
C PHE A 297 -4.83 -10.00 -17.73
N THR A 298 -5.83 -9.30 -18.28
CA THR A 298 -6.72 -9.86 -19.30
C THR A 298 -5.92 -10.16 -20.57
N SER A 299 -6.50 -10.93 -21.50
CA SER A 299 -5.86 -11.19 -22.80
C SER A 299 -5.60 -9.88 -23.56
N THR A 300 -6.53 -8.92 -23.48
CA THR A 300 -6.39 -7.59 -24.10
C THR A 300 -5.09 -6.90 -23.70
N THR A 301 -4.75 -6.90 -22.41
CA THR A 301 -3.50 -6.30 -21.92
C THR A 301 -2.31 -7.19 -22.24
N SER A 302 -2.43 -8.50 -22.02
CA SER A 302 -1.34 -9.46 -22.24
C SER A 302 -0.83 -9.47 -23.69
N ASP A 303 -1.73 -9.24 -24.66
CA ASP A 303 -1.39 -9.19 -26.09
C ASP A 303 -0.54 -7.97 -26.48
N THR A 304 -0.42 -6.97 -25.60
CA THR A 304 0.41 -5.76 -25.81
C THR A 304 1.82 -5.88 -25.25
N LYS A 305 2.19 -7.04 -24.71
CA LYS A 305 3.49 -7.33 -24.11
C LYS A 305 4.64 -7.09 -25.09
N THR A 306 5.74 -6.55 -24.58
CA THR A 306 6.99 -6.33 -25.31
C THR A 306 8.11 -7.25 -24.81
N SER A 307 9.28 -7.18 -25.44
CA SER A 307 10.51 -7.82 -24.96
C SER A 307 11.26 -7.01 -23.90
N ALA A 308 10.91 -5.73 -23.70
CA ALA A 308 11.61 -4.88 -22.76
C ALA A 308 11.27 -5.24 -21.31
N THR A 309 12.32 -5.37 -20.50
CA THR A 309 12.25 -5.66 -19.06
C THR A 309 13.22 -4.78 -18.31
N LEU A 310 12.82 -4.34 -17.11
CA LEU A 310 13.67 -3.59 -16.19
C LEU A 310 13.50 -4.16 -14.79
N ASP A 311 14.58 -4.19 -14.01
CA ASP A 311 14.51 -4.64 -12.63
C ASP A 311 13.96 -3.50 -11.78
N ASP A 312 13.00 -3.83 -10.92
CA ASP A 312 12.56 -2.92 -9.87
C ASP A 312 13.45 -3.02 -8.63
N THR A 313 13.41 -1.98 -7.79
CA THR A 313 14.12 -1.90 -6.51
C THR A 313 13.81 -3.12 -5.62
N VAL A 314 12.52 -3.44 -5.43
CA VAL A 314 12.06 -4.46 -4.47
C VAL A 314 11.00 -5.43 -5.02
N HIS A 315 10.44 -5.20 -6.21
CA HIS A 315 9.34 -6.02 -6.76
C HIS A 315 9.76 -7.03 -7.85
N GLY A 316 11.06 -7.32 -7.97
CA GLY A 316 11.58 -8.22 -9.00
C GLY A 316 11.64 -7.56 -10.39
N SER A 317 11.58 -8.35 -11.46
CA SER A 317 11.69 -7.84 -12.83
C SER A 317 10.33 -7.41 -13.38
N MET A 318 10.23 -6.18 -13.87
CA MET A 318 9.05 -5.60 -14.51
C MET A 318 9.09 -5.83 -16.02
N THR A 319 7.93 -6.05 -16.63
CA THR A 319 7.77 -6.23 -18.08
C THR A 319 7.06 -5.03 -18.69
N ALA A 320 7.53 -4.53 -19.83
CA ALA A 320 6.89 -3.43 -20.54
C ALA A 320 5.80 -3.89 -21.53
N TYR A 321 4.80 -3.03 -21.69
CA TYR A 321 3.62 -3.22 -22.54
C TYR A 321 3.35 -1.94 -23.32
N LEU A 322 3.02 -2.06 -24.61
CA LEU A 322 2.61 -0.95 -25.46
C LEU A 322 1.12 -0.71 -25.33
N THR A 323 0.72 0.11 -24.35
CA THR A 323 -0.69 0.31 -24.02
C THR A 323 -0.95 1.67 -23.35
N ASN A 324 -2.20 2.13 -23.45
CA ASN A 324 -2.73 3.25 -22.67
C ASN A 324 -3.69 2.76 -21.56
N LYS A 325 -3.84 1.44 -21.42
CA LYS A 325 -4.68 0.80 -20.42
C LYS A 325 -4.04 -0.48 -19.90
N PHE A 326 -3.87 -0.58 -18.59
CA PHE A 326 -3.77 -1.88 -17.95
C PHE A 326 -5.16 -2.32 -17.57
N GLU A 327 -5.59 -3.48 -18.05
CA GLU A 327 -6.81 -4.15 -17.63
C GLU A 327 -6.46 -5.50 -17.01
N MET A 328 -6.96 -5.70 -15.80
CA MET A 328 -6.69 -6.85 -14.93
C MET A 328 -8.00 -7.53 -14.54
N SER A 329 -7.93 -8.81 -14.24
CA SER A 329 -9.06 -9.59 -13.73
C SER A 329 -8.66 -10.39 -12.51
N GLU A 330 -9.52 -10.36 -11.50
CA GLU A 330 -9.34 -11.09 -10.24
C GLU A 330 -10.51 -12.02 -9.96
N SER A 331 -10.18 -13.18 -9.39
CA SER A 331 -11.17 -14.09 -8.80
C SER A 331 -11.38 -13.73 -7.33
N LEU A 332 -12.61 -13.34 -7.00
CA LEU A 332 -12.99 -12.86 -5.69
C LEU A 332 -13.39 -14.02 -4.78
N THR A 333 -12.91 -14.01 -3.54
CA THR A 333 -13.35 -14.96 -2.50
C THR A 333 -14.53 -14.37 -1.72
N THR A 334 -15.69 -14.30 -2.39
CA THR A 334 -16.88 -13.59 -1.87
C THR A 334 -17.49 -14.26 -0.64
N ALA A 335 -17.17 -15.52 -0.38
CA ALA A 335 -17.65 -16.31 0.75
C ALA A 335 -17.16 -15.80 2.12
N ILE A 336 -16.07 -15.02 2.17
CA ILE A 336 -15.53 -14.50 3.44
C ILE A 336 -16.48 -13.42 3.96
N GLY A 337 -16.98 -13.61 5.17
CA GLY A 337 -17.82 -12.63 5.88
C GLY A 337 -17.48 -12.65 7.37
N LYS A 338 -18.45 -12.27 8.21
CA LYS A 338 -18.27 -12.23 9.67
C LYS A 338 -17.97 -13.60 10.31
N ASP A 339 -18.34 -14.69 9.64
CA ASP A 339 -18.21 -16.05 10.18
C ASP A 339 -16.81 -16.61 9.91
N PRO A 340 -16.26 -17.49 10.78
CA PRO A 340 -14.98 -18.14 10.54
C PRO A 340 -14.91 -18.75 9.14
N TRP A 341 -13.76 -18.54 8.50
CA TRP A 341 -13.51 -19.05 7.16
C TRP A 341 -12.08 -19.58 7.07
N SER A 342 -11.88 -20.59 6.22
CA SER A 342 -10.59 -21.21 5.97
C SER A 342 -10.44 -21.64 4.51
N SER A 343 -9.21 -21.56 4.00
CA SER A 343 -8.80 -22.10 2.71
C SER A 343 -8.28 -23.55 2.81
N ILE A 344 -8.28 -24.15 4.00
CA ILE A 344 -7.94 -25.57 4.19
C ILE A 344 -8.91 -26.44 3.38
N SER A 345 -8.34 -27.39 2.62
CA SER A 345 -9.10 -28.32 1.79
C SER A 345 -10.11 -29.11 2.61
N GLY A 346 -11.38 -29.09 2.21
CA GLY A 346 -12.48 -29.77 2.90
C GLY A 346 -13.34 -28.85 3.78
N PHE A 347 -12.84 -27.65 4.11
CA PHE A 347 -13.65 -26.66 4.82
C PHE A 347 -14.87 -26.25 3.97
N SER A 348 -16.03 -26.19 4.62
CA SER A 348 -17.29 -25.81 3.99
C SER A 348 -18.02 -24.72 4.77
N SER A 349 -18.20 -24.93 6.07
CA SER A 349 -18.80 -23.98 6.99
C SER A 349 -18.31 -24.23 8.42
N PRO A 350 -18.33 -23.20 9.30
CA PRO A 350 -18.09 -23.38 10.73
C PRO A 350 -18.98 -24.46 11.33
N ASN A 351 -18.39 -25.38 12.08
CA ASN A 351 -19.11 -26.39 12.83
C ASN A 351 -18.42 -26.67 14.18
N TYR A 352 -19.20 -27.08 15.19
CA TYR A 352 -18.75 -27.23 16.56
C TYR A 352 -19.38 -28.46 17.21
N SER A 353 -18.57 -29.30 17.85
CA SER A 353 -19.02 -30.36 18.75
C SER A 353 -19.50 -29.79 20.10
N ASP A 354 -20.27 -30.58 20.84
CA ASP A 354 -20.73 -30.21 22.20
C ASP A 354 -19.56 -29.94 23.16
N SER A 355 -18.45 -30.68 23.02
CA SER A 355 -17.23 -30.48 23.80
C SER A 355 -16.53 -29.17 23.47
N GLU A 356 -16.48 -28.79 22.19
CA GLU A 356 -15.90 -27.52 21.75
C GLU A 356 -16.76 -26.35 22.22
N LEU A 357 -18.09 -26.44 22.07
CA LEU A 357 -19.02 -25.43 22.60
C LEU A 357 -18.89 -25.27 24.11
N SER A 358 -18.65 -26.36 24.84
CA SER A 358 -18.40 -26.31 26.28
C SER A 358 -17.10 -25.58 26.62
N ALA A 359 -16.01 -25.86 25.89
CA ALA A 359 -14.73 -25.18 26.06
C ALA A 359 -14.81 -23.68 25.72
N ILE A 360 -15.49 -23.33 24.63
CA ILE A 360 -15.74 -21.95 24.21
C ILE A 360 -16.57 -21.22 25.28
N LYS A 361 -17.63 -21.85 25.79
CA LYS A 361 -18.47 -21.27 26.86
C LYS A 361 -17.70 -21.03 28.15
N SER A 362 -16.79 -21.94 28.52
CA SER A 362 -15.92 -21.76 29.67
C SER A 362 -14.98 -20.57 29.50
N ALA A 363 -14.32 -20.42 28.34
CA ALA A 363 -13.48 -19.26 28.07
C ALA A 363 -14.28 -17.95 28.05
N ALA A 364 -15.47 -17.96 27.44
CA ALA A 364 -16.34 -16.79 27.36
C ALA A 364 -16.82 -16.30 28.74
N ALA A 365 -16.95 -17.19 29.72
CA ALA A 365 -17.34 -16.85 31.08
C ALA A 365 -16.34 -15.91 31.77
N ASP A 366 -15.07 -15.93 31.38
CA ASP A 366 -14.01 -15.09 31.94
C ASP A 366 -13.88 -13.74 31.20
N GLU A 367 -14.42 -13.60 29.98
CA GLU A 367 -14.23 -12.42 29.14
C GLU A 367 -15.50 -11.55 28.95
N TYR A 368 -16.71 -12.12 29.05
CA TYR A 368 -17.95 -11.39 28.73
C TYR A 368 -18.27 -10.22 29.67
N GLY A 369 -17.81 -10.32 30.93
CA GLY A 369 -18.10 -9.35 31.99
C GLY A 369 -17.03 -8.27 32.14
N ASN A 370 -16.00 -8.29 31.27
CA ASN A 370 -14.89 -7.35 31.36
C ASN A 370 -15.34 -5.92 31.07
N ASP A 371 -14.71 -4.97 31.77
CA ASP A 371 -15.00 -3.54 31.64
C ASP A 371 -14.28 -2.97 30.40
N VAL A 372 -14.82 -3.30 29.23
CA VAL A 372 -14.31 -2.85 27.93
C VAL A 372 -14.18 -1.33 27.88
N TYR A 373 -15.13 -0.59 28.46
CA TYR A 373 -15.10 0.87 28.53
C TYR A 373 -13.85 1.38 29.24
N SER A 374 -13.48 0.81 30.39
CA SER A 374 -12.28 1.22 31.11
C SER A 374 -11.00 0.70 30.43
N TYR A 375 -11.01 -0.52 29.89
CA TYR A 375 -9.83 -1.10 29.22
C TYR A 375 -9.46 -0.37 27.94
N SER A 376 -10.42 0.13 27.18
CA SER A 376 -10.16 0.90 25.96
C SER A 376 -9.90 2.39 26.22
N ASP A 377 -9.88 2.84 27.48
CA ASP A 377 -9.60 4.24 27.85
C ASP A 377 -8.09 4.50 27.93
N VAL A 378 -7.43 4.41 26.78
CA VAL A 378 -5.98 4.61 26.63
C VAL A 378 -5.70 5.78 25.68
N ASP A 379 -4.46 6.23 25.64
CA ASP A 379 -3.98 7.39 24.87
C ASP A 379 -3.60 7.04 23.41
N SER A 380 -4.06 5.90 22.90
CA SER A 380 -3.70 5.38 21.57
C SER A 380 -4.92 4.84 20.83
N MET A 381 -5.13 5.32 19.59
CA MET A 381 -6.16 4.76 18.70
C MET A 381 -5.84 3.31 18.35
N TYR A 382 -4.56 2.97 18.19
CA TYR A 382 -4.11 1.60 17.91
C TYR A 382 -4.48 0.63 19.05
N THR A 383 -3.99 0.93 20.26
CA THR A 383 -4.17 0.05 21.41
C THR A 383 -5.64 -0.06 21.80
N ALA A 384 -6.38 1.05 21.78
CA ALA A 384 -7.81 1.03 22.02
C ALA A 384 -8.56 0.21 20.96
N GLY A 385 -8.19 0.36 19.68
CA GLY A 385 -8.77 -0.40 18.57
C GLY A 385 -8.62 -1.90 18.78
N LYS A 386 -7.39 -2.37 19.06
CA LYS A 386 -7.11 -3.79 19.35
C LYS A 386 -7.98 -4.33 20.49
N ILE A 387 -8.16 -3.56 21.56
CA ILE A 387 -8.99 -3.95 22.71
C ILE A 387 -10.47 -4.04 22.31
N LEU A 388 -11.00 -3.03 21.61
CA LEU A 388 -12.38 -3.04 21.15
C LEU A 388 -12.65 -4.24 20.23
N ASP A 389 -11.73 -4.50 19.31
CA ASP A 389 -11.88 -5.57 18.32
C ASP A 389 -11.79 -6.96 18.94
N LYS A 390 -10.89 -7.16 19.90
CA LYS A 390 -10.83 -8.37 20.75
C LYS A 390 -12.20 -8.71 21.31
N TYR A 391 -12.87 -7.73 21.94
CA TYR A 391 -14.17 -7.95 22.57
C TYR A 391 -15.31 -8.03 21.54
N ALA A 392 -15.17 -7.42 20.37
CA ALA A 392 -16.09 -7.62 19.26
C ALA A 392 -16.12 -9.10 18.81
N TYR A 393 -14.96 -9.78 18.75
CA TYR A 393 -14.94 -11.23 18.49
C TYR A 393 -15.57 -12.05 19.64
N VAL A 394 -15.37 -11.66 20.90
CA VAL A 394 -16.08 -12.30 22.03
C VAL A 394 -17.59 -12.13 21.88
N LEU A 395 -18.05 -10.93 21.51
CA LEU A 395 -19.46 -10.64 21.25
C LEU A 395 -20.02 -11.48 20.10
N TYR A 396 -19.27 -11.61 19.00
CA TYR A 396 -19.60 -12.50 17.89
C TYR A 396 -19.81 -13.93 18.39
N VAL A 397 -18.88 -14.46 19.19
CA VAL A 397 -18.97 -15.83 19.72
C VAL A 397 -20.18 -16.00 20.64
N LEU A 398 -20.43 -15.06 21.55
CA LEU A 398 -21.58 -15.11 22.45
C LEU A 398 -22.92 -15.17 21.70
N HIS A 399 -23.07 -14.35 20.66
CA HIS A 399 -24.34 -14.21 19.93
C HIS A 399 -24.53 -15.28 18.85
N TYR A 400 -23.54 -15.46 17.97
CA TYR A 400 -23.68 -16.32 16.80
C TYR A 400 -23.33 -17.79 17.05
N VAL A 401 -22.35 -18.05 17.93
CA VAL A 401 -21.86 -19.43 18.20
C VAL A 401 -22.58 -20.02 19.41
N LEU A 402 -22.48 -19.38 20.57
CA LEU A 402 -23.05 -19.90 21.82
C LEU A 402 -24.54 -19.59 21.98
N LYS A 403 -25.04 -18.56 21.29
CA LYS A 403 -26.43 -18.07 21.38
C LYS A 403 -26.84 -17.74 22.83
N ASP A 404 -25.91 -17.19 23.62
CA ASP A 404 -26.13 -16.80 25.02
C ASP A 404 -26.66 -15.36 25.07
N SER A 405 -27.99 -15.21 25.08
CA SER A 405 -28.68 -13.91 25.04
C SER A 405 -28.26 -12.98 26.18
N ASP A 406 -28.12 -13.50 27.40
CA ASP A 406 -27.89 -12.64 28.58
C ASP A 406 -26.48 -12.07 28.55
N LYS A 407 -25.47 -12.91 28.31
CA LYS A 407 -24.08 -12.45 28.18
C LYS A 407 -23.88 -11.56 26.96
N THR A 408 -24.57 -11.85 25.84
CA THR A 408 -24.55 -11.01 24.64
C THR A 408 -25.01 -9.59 24.98
N LYS A 409 -26.14 -9.43 25.66
CA LYS A 409 -26.67 -8.11 26.04
C LYS A 409 -25.73 -7.36 26.99
N THR A 410 -25.12 -8.06 27.94
CA THR A 410 -24.13 -7.48 28.86
C THR A 410 -22.92 -6.92 28.12
N LEU A 411 -22.28 -7.74 27.28
CA LEU A 411 -21.08 -7.30 26.56
C LEU A 411 -21.39 -6.25 25.49
N LEU A 412 -22.50 -6.40 24.75
CA LEU A 412 -22.94 -5.43 23.76
C LEU A 412 -23.12 -4.03 24.38
N ALA A 413 -23.76 -3.94 25.55
CA ALA A 413 -23.93 -2.66 26.23
C ALA A 413 -22.59 -2.01 26.61
N SER A 414 -21.63 -2.81 27.07
CA SER A 414 -20.26 -2.35 27.40
C SER A 414 -19.51 -1.86 26.17
N LEU A 415 -19.53 -2.64 25.08
CA LEU A 415 -18.89 -2.30 23.81
C LEU A 415 -19.46 -1.05 23.17
N LYS A 416 -20.79 -0.90 23.11
CA LYS A 416 -21.43 0.31 22.58
C LYS A 416 -20.96 1.56 23.32
N LYS A 417 -20.98 1.51 24.65
CA LYS A 417 -20.51 2.62 25.49
C LYS A 417 -19.03 2.94 25.24
N ALA A 418 -18.19 1.92 25.08
CA ALA A 418 -16.77 2.07 24.77
C ALA A 418 -16.55 2.73 23.41
N ILE A 419 -17.24 2.27 22.37
CA ILE A 419 -17.18 2.83 21.01
C ILE A 419 -17.75 4.26 20.97
N GLU A 420 -18.80 4.54 21.73
CA GLU A 420 -19.41 5.87 21.84
C GLU A 420 -18.47 6.94 22.42
N ARG A 421 -17.44 6.54 23.19
CA ARG A 421 -16.36 7.46 23.57
C ARG A 421 -15.66 8.02 22.33
N PHE A 422 -15.36 7.16 21.36
CA PHE A 422 -14.63 7.51 20.14
C PHE A 422 -15.53 8.17 19.10
N SER A 423 -16.76 7.69 18.90
CA SER A 423 -17.70 8.35 18.00
C SER A 423 -18.15 9.73 18.51
N GLY A 424 -18.21 9.90 19.83
CA GLY A 424 -18.37 11.19 20.51
C GLY A 424 -17.10 12.04 20.55
N ASN A 425 -15.98 11.53 20.04
CA ASN A 425 -14.67 12.19 19.99
C ASN A 425 -14.14 12.67 21.35
N SER A 426 -14.29 11.82 22.38
CA SER A 426 -14.04 12.13 23.80
C SER A 426 -12.95 11.28 24.46
N GLN A 427 -12.22 10.47 23.66
CA GLN A 427 -11.03 9.75 24.10
C GLN A 427 -9.87 10.69 24.48
N GLN A 428 -8.86 10.17 25.18
CA GLN A 428 -7.78 10.99 25.75
C GLN A 428 -7.07 11.87 24.72
N ASN A 429 -6.84 11.33 23.52
CA ASN A 429 -6.38 12.05 22.34
C ASN A 429 -7.51 12.09 21.29
N PRO A 430 -8.38 13.11 21.31
CA PRO A 430 -9.43 13.27 20.32
C PRO A 430 -8.89 13.25 18.89
N LEU A 431 -9.74 12.90 17.93
CA LEU A 431 -9.43 13.07 16.52
C LEU A 431 -9.71 14.52 16.10
N CYS A 432 -8.90 15.04 15.17
CA CYS A 432 -9.08 16.33 14.53
C CYS A 432 -9.17 16.15 13.01
N TYR A 433 -9.76 17.12 12.33
CA TYR A 433 -9.58 17.25 10.88
C TYR A 433 -8.33 18.09 10.64
N GLU A 434 -7.28 17.45 10.14
CA GLU A 434 -6.01 18.09 9.85
C GLU A 434 -6.10 18.91 8.55
N THR A 435 -5.77 20.20 8.60
CA THR A 435 -6.11 21.17 7.54
C THR A 435 -5.02 21.41 6.50
N ASN A 436 -3.76 21.04 6.74
CA ASN A 436 -2.68 21.26 5.76
C ASN A 436 -2.74 20.24 4.62
N TRP A 437 -3.03 18.98 4.96
CA TRP A 437 -3.04 17.81 4.09
C TRP A 437 -4.46 17.27 3.89
N GLY A 438 -5.37 17.43 4.86
CA GLY A 438 -6.76 17.00 4.75
C GLY A 438 -6.94 15.53 5.11
N GLY A 439 -7.41 15.28 6.34
CA GLY A 439 -7.74 13.96 6.84
C GLY A 439 -8.09 13.96 8.32
N ILE A 440 -8.40 12.79 8.86
CA ILE A 440 -8.66 12.63 10.29
C ILE A 440 -7.40 12.09 10.97
N CYS A 441 -6.90 12.81 11.97
CA CYS A 441 -5.69 12.44 12.71
C CYS A 441 -5.95 12.48 14.21
N SER A 442 -5.25 11.65 14.98
CA SER A 442 -5.13 11.82 16.43
C SER A 442 -4.46 13.15 16.76
N THR A 443 -4.95 13.86 17.79
CA THR A 443 -4.25 15.05 18.31
C THR A 443 -3.00 14.70 19.10
N GLY A 444 -2.80 13.42 19.44
CA GLY A 444 -1.62 12.94 20.16
C GLY A 444 -0.34 13.21 19.37
N GLY A 445 0.65 13.85 19.99
CA GLY A 445 1.93 14.19 19.34
C GLY A 445 1.89 15.37 18.35
N MET A 446 0.73 15.71 17.78
CA MET A 446 0.57 16.72 16.72
C MET A 446 1.19 18.08 17.09
N SER A 447 0.82 18.65 18.25
CA SER A 447 1.29 20.00 18.65
C SER A 447 2.80 20.10 18.90
N LYS A 448 3.47 18.97 19.14
CA LYS A 448 4.90 18.91 19.46
C LYS A 448 5.75 18.37 18.30
N GLY A 449 5.14 17.91 17.21
CA GLY A 449 5.90 17.20 16.17
C GLY A 449 6.37 15.82 16.61
N ASP A 450 5.73 15.20 17.62
CA ASP A 450 6.21 13.93 18.21
C ASP A 450 5.60 12.74 17.48
N THR A 451 6.38 12.13 16.60
CA THR A 451 5.99 10.97 15.79
C THR A 451 5.97 9.65 16.57
N SER A 452 6.43 9.61 17.83
CA SER A 452 6.41 8.40 18.65
C SER A 452 5.05 8.14 19.31
N VAL A 453 4.25 9.19 19.50
CA VAL A 453 2.92 9.08 20.11
C VAL A 453 1.96 8.43 19.14
N ASP A 454 1.29 7.38 19.60
CA ASP A 454 0.32 6.60 18.80
C ASP A 454 0.89 6.28 17.42
N TYR A 455 2.15 5.82 17.40
CA TYR A 455 2.89 5.37 16.21
C TYR A 455 2.92 6.37 15.05
N GLY A 456 2.76 7.66 15.35
CA GLY A 456 2.79 8.72 14.34
C GLY A 456 1.45 8.93 13.64
N ASN A 457 0.32 8.50 14.23
CA ASN A 457 -1.02 8.74 13.67
C ASN A 457 -1.28 10.23 13.36
N ALA A 458 -0.77 11.16 14.18
CA ALA A 458 -0.84 12.60 13.88
C ALA A 458 -0.18 13.01 12.55
N PHE A 459 0.69 12.16 12.01
CA PHE A 459 1.48 12.34 10.80
C PHE A 459 1.09 11.34 9.71
N TYR A 460 -0.17 10.88 9.73
CA TYR A 460 -0.75 9.99 8.74
C TYR A 460 -0.11 8.60 8.65
N ASN A 461 0.64 8.19 9.68
CA ASN A 461 1.11 6.81 9.79
C ASN A 461 -0.06 5.91 10.20
N ASP A 462 -0.15 4.74 9.56
CA ASP A 462 -0.84 3.57 10.09
C ASP A 462 -2.36 3.75 10.27
N HIS A 463 -2.97 4.67 9.53
CA HIS A 463 -4.42 4.92 9.63
C HIS A 463 -5.24 3.67 9.29
N HIS A 464 -4.85 2.89 8.28
CA HIS A 464 -5.47 1.61 7.94
C HIS A 464 -5.34 0.59 9.09
N PHE A 465 -4.16 0.49 9.71
CA PHE A 465 -3.96 -0.39 10.86
C PHE A 465 -4.85 0.03 12.04
N HIS A 466 -4.76 1.30 12.44
CA HIS A 466 -5.44 1.82 13.62
C HIS A 466 -6.95 1.77 13.43
N TYR A 467 -7.46 2.37 12.35
CA TYR A 467 -8.89 2.56 12.15
C TYR A 467 -9.57 1.26 11.71
N GLY A 468 -8.85 0.32 11.08
CA GLY A 468 -9.38 -1.00 10.73
C GLY A 468 -10.00 -1.74 11.91
N TYR A 469 -9.34 -1.72 13.08
CA TYR A 469 -9.88 -2.33 14.30
C TYR A 469 -11.18 -1.66 14.78
N HIS A 470 -11.24 -0.32 14.77
CA HIS A 470 -12.43 0.43 15.19
C HIS A 470 -13.61 0.16 14.24
N ILE A 471 -13.33 0.12 12.93
CA ILE A 471 -14.33 -0.17 11.89
C ILE A 471 -14.90 -1.58 12.07
N HIS A 472 -14.04 -2.60 12.25
CA HIS A 472 -14.52 -3.98 12.45
C HIS A 472 -15.30 -4.14 13.76
N ALA A 473 -14.81 -3.58 14.87
CA ALA A 473 -15.49 -3.63 16.16
C ALA A 473 -16.89 -2.99 16.09
N ALA A 474 -17.02 -1.82 15.46
CA ALA A 474 -18.31 -1.17 15.25
C ALA A 474 -19.24 -1.98 14.34
N ALA A 475 -18.70 -2.63 13.31
CA ALA A 475 -19.47 -3.46 12.39
C ALA A 475 -20.11 -4.66 13.10
N ILE A 476 -19.34 -5.42 13.90
CA ILE A 476 -19.88 -6.55 14.66
C ILE A 476 -20.91 -6.09 15.69
N CYS A 477 -20.65 -4.99 16.41
CA CYS A 477 -21.62 -4.43 17.35
C CYS A 477 -22.93 -4.02 16.66
N ALA A 478 -22.85 -3.40 15.49
CA ALA A 478 -24.02 -2.98 14.72
C ALA A 478 -24.83 -4.19 14.20
N LEU A 479 -24.17 -5.24 13.72
CA LEU A 479 -24.82 -6.47 13.26
C LEU A 479 -25.56 -7.17 14.41
N VAL A 480 -24.91 -7.35 15.56
CA VAL A 480 -25.51 -7.99 16.74
C VAL A 480 -26.65 -7.14 17.30
N ASP A 481 -26.50 -5.82 17.35
CA ASP A 481 -27.58 -4.93 17.78
C ASP A 481 -28.81 -5.02 16.85
N SER A 482 -28.58 -5.02 15.54
CA SER A 482 -29.66 -5.13 14.55
C SER A 482 -30.40 -6.48 14.66
N ASP A 483 -29.68 -7.57 14.89
CA ASP A 483 -30.28 -8.89 15.16
C ASP A 483 -31.17 -8.90 16.42
N LEU A 484 -30.87 -8.03 17.39
CA LEU A 484 -31.66 -7.83 18.61
C LEU A 484 -32.76 -6.76 18.44
N GLY A 485 -32.95 -6.22 17.24
CA GLY A 485 -33.97 -5.22 16.90
C GLY A 485 -33.59 -3.79 17.26
N GLY A 486 -32.31 -3.51 17.52
CA GLY A 486 -31.80 -2.17 17.78
C GLY A 486 -31.48 -1.38 16.51
N SER A 487 -31.13 -0.10 16.71
CA SER A 487 -30.76 0.86 15.66
C SER A 487 -29.50 1.65 16.03
N TRP A 488 -28.62 1.07 16.84
CA TRP A 488 -27.39 1.74 17.31
C TRP A 488 -26.46 2.14 16.17
N ILE A 489 -26.53 1.46 15.02
CA ILE A 489 -25.77 1.83 13.83
C ILE A 489 -25.95 3.30 13.44
N ASP A 490 -27.14 3.89 13.66
CA ASP A 490 -27.44 5.28 13.33
C ASP A 490 -26.63 6.29 14.17
N SER A 491 -26.16 5.90 15.37
CA SER A 491 -25.36 6.78 16.23
C SER A 491 -23.88 6.81 15.86
N VAL A 492 -23.38 5.81 15.14
CA VAL A 492 -21.95 5.66 14.80
C VAL A 492 -21.67 5.71 13.30
N LYS A 493 -22.68 5.57 12.44
CA LYS A 493 -22.49 5.42 10.99
C LYS A 493 -21.63 6.50 10.35
N ASP A 494 -21.91 7.77 10.68
CA ASP A 494 -21.16 8.91 10.12
C ASP A 494 -19.70 8.91 10.58
N TRP A 495 -19.43 8.51 11.82
CA TRP A 495 -18.08 8.41 12.36
C TRP A 495 -17.29 7.28 11.67
N VAL A 496 -17.86 6.07 11.60
CA VAL A 496 -17.20 4.92 10.95
C VAL A 496 -16.97 5.20 9.46
N ASN A 497 -17.96 5.75 8.75
CA ASN A 497 -17.80 6.14 7.35
C ASN A 497 -16.73 7.22 7.17
N THR A 498 -16.54 8.12 8.14
CA THR A 498 -15.46 9.11 8.09
C THR A 498 -14.09 8.44 8.20
N LEU A 499 -13.92 7.43 9.06
CA LEU A 499 -12.67 6.65 9.14
C LEU A 499 -12.39 5.89 7.84
N VAL A 500 -13.42 5.26 7.25
CA VAL A 500 -13.29 4.57 5.95
C VAL A 500 -12.90 5.55 4.84
N ARG A 501 -13.50 6.75 4.81
CA ARG A 501 -13.17 7.81 3.85
C ARG A 501 -11.73 8.28 4.01
N ASP A 502 -11.25 8.42 5.24
CA ASP A 502 -9.87 8.85 5.47
C ASP A 502 -8.82 7.86 4.91
N VAL A 503 -9.06 6.56 5.07
CA VAL A 503 -8.13 5.50 4.62
C VAL A 503 -8.31 5.15 3.15
N ALA A 504 -9.56 5.02 2.70
CA ALA A 504 -9.91 4.38 1.43
C ALA A 504 -11.05 5.10 0.68
N ASN A 505 -11.07 6.43 0.69
CA ASN A 505 -11.98 7.20 -0.17
C ASN A 505 -11.82 6.75 -1.64
N PRO A 506 -12.87 6.24 -2.30
CA PRO A 506 -12.74 5.69 -3.64
C PRO A 506 -12.89 6.72 -4.77
N SER A 507 -13.27 7.97 -4.49
CA SER A 507 -13.60 8.95 -5.54
C SER A 507 -13.10 10.36 -5.23
N SER A 508 -12.62 11.05 -6.27
CA SER A 508 -12.24 12.46 -6.20
C SER A 508 -13.41 13.42 -5.96
N ASP A 509 -14.65 12.94 -6.04
CA ASP A 509 -15.84 13.73 -5.70
C ASP A 509 -15.86 14.11 -4.21
N ASP A 510 -15.24 13.28 -3.35
CA ASP A 510 -15.00 13.64 -1.95
C ASP A 510 -13.71 14.46 -1.86
N THR A 511 -13.86 15.78 -1.76
CA THR A 511 -12.72 16.72 -1.72
C THR A 511 -12.06 16.84 -0.34
N TYR A 512 -12.63 16.19 0.69
CA TYR A 512 -12.13 16.26 2.08
C TYR A 512 -11.07 15.20 2.37
N PHE A 513 -11.02 14.13 1.58
CA PHE A 513 -10.09 13.01 1.77
C PHE A 513 -9.47 12.62 0.44
N PRO A 514 -8.16 12.31 0.38
CA PRO A 514 -7.52 11.92 -0.86
C PRO A 514 -7.98 10.52 -1.30
N VAL A 515 -8.01 10.27 -2.61
CA VAL A 515 -8.42 8.97 -3.16
C VAL A 515 -7.43 7.88 -2.73
N PHE A 516 -7.94 6.85 -2.03
CA PHE A 516 -7.18 5.73 -1.49
C PHE A 516 -5.87 6.16 -0.80
N ARG A 517 -5.99 6.85 0.34
CA ARG A 517 -4.84 7.35 1.09
C ARG A 517 -3.78 6.28 1.27
N ASN A 518 -4.12 5.14 1.88
CA ASN A 518 -3.17 4.07 2.19
C ASN A 518 -3.03 3.08 1.04
N PHE A 519 -4.12 2.48 0.57
CA PHE A 519 -4.07 1.41 -0.43
C PHE A 519 -3.55 1.92 -1.79
N ASP A 520 -2.50 1.30 -2.32
CA ASP A 520 -1.96 1.62 -3.64
C ASP A 520 -2.28 0.47 -4.61
N PHE A 521 -3.17 0.72 -5.57
CA PHE A 521 -3.56 -0.30 -6.54
C PHE A 521 -2.42 -0.74 -7.47
N TYR A 522 -1.41 0.12 -7.67
CA TYR A 522 -0.26 -0.22 -8.49
C TYR A 522 0.68 -1.17 -7.73
N LEU A 523 0.95 -0.92 -6.45
CA LEU A 523 1.72 -1.83 -5.60
C LEU A 523 0.93 -3.10 -5.23
N GLY A 524 -0.39 -2.95 -5.16
CA GLY A 524 -1.33 -4.00 -4.78
C GLY A 524 -1.45 -4.21 -3.27
N HIS A 525 -0.88 -3.31 -2.46
CA HIS A 525 -0.95 -3.31 -0.99
C HIS A 525 -0.92 -1.86 -0.49
N SER A 526 -1.11 -1.66 0.81
CA SER A 526 -1.05 -0.34 1.42
C SER A 526 0.37 0.17 1.63
N ILE A 527 0.46 1.50 1.79
CA ILE A 527 1.62 2.20 2.34
C ILE A 527 1.22 2.72 3.72
N ALA A 528 2.04 2.43 4.72
CA ALA A 528 1.79 2.72 6.12
C ALA A 528 2.29 4.11 6.54
N HIS A 529 3.54 4.45 6.21
CA HIS A 529 4.12 5.73 6.63
C HIS A 529 3.60 6.94 5.82
N GLY A 530 3.24 8.00 6.55
CA GLY A 530 2.67 9.24 6.04
C GLY A 530 3.71 10.34 5.78
N ILE A 531 3.53 11.50 6.41
CA ILE A 531 4.22 12.77 6.08
C ILE A 531 5.62 12.91 6.71
N THR A 532 6.44 11.86 6.57
CA THR A 532 7.84 11.81 7.01
C THR A 532 8.75 11.42 5.84
N VAL A 533 9.90 12.07 5.68
CA VAL A 533 10.86 11.75 4.61
C VAL A 533 11.65 10.49 4.95
N TYR A 534 11.68 9.55 4.00
CA TYR A 534 12.53 8.36 4.06
C TYR A 534 13.30 8.20 2.76
N ALA A 535 14.62 8.07 2.87
CA ALA A 535 15.49 7.89 1.70
C ALA A 535 15.21 6.57 0.97
N ASP A 536 14.80 5.53 1.69
CA ASP A 536 14.39 4.25 1.11
C ASP A 536 12.93 4.26 0.59
N GLY A 537 12.26 5.41 0.61
CA GLY A 537 10.83 5.55 0.28
C GLY A 537 9.93 5.17 1.45
N LYS A 538 8.62 5.20 1.21
CA LYS A 538 7.62 4.83 2.22
C LYS A 538 7.63 3.32 2.45
N ASP A 539 7.04 2.90 3.56
CA ASP A 539 7.06 1.49 3.98
C ASP A 539 5.69 0.94 4.39
N GLU A 540 5.69 -0.37 4.59
CA GLU A 540 4.60 -1.20 5.07
C GLU A 540 5.24 -2.39 5.84
N GLU A 541 4.88 -2.58 7.11
CA GLU A 541 5.39 -3.68 7.95
C GLU A 541 4.30 -4.72 8.20
N SER A 542 3.22 -4.30 8.86
CA SER A 542 2.13 -5.16 9.32
C SER A 542 1.17 -5.54 8.19
N SER A 543 1.65 -6.41 7.30
CA SER A 543 0.87 -6.89 6.15
C SER A 543 -0.48 -7.51 6.55
N SER A 544 -0.59 -8.01 7.78
CA SER A 544 -1.85 -8.54 8.32
C SER A 544 -2.84 -7.48 8.76
N GLU A 545 -2.38 -6.33 9.22
CA GLU A 545 -3.26 -5.22 9.54
C GLU A 545 -3.75 -4.52 8.25
N ASP A 546 -2.98 -4.57 7.16
CA ASP A 546 -3.42 -4.11 5.83
C ASP A 546 -4.67 -4.88 5.35
N TYR A 547 -4.59 -6.21 5.23
CA TYR A 547 -5.76 -6.99 4.82
C TYR A 547 -6.87 -7.00 5.89
N ASN A 548 -6.55 -6.76 7.17
CA ASN A 548 -7.55 -6.63 8.22
C ASN A 548 -8.40 -5.37 8.04
N PHE A 549 -7.82 -4.25 7.58
CA PHE A 549 -8.59 -3.06 7.23
C PHE A 549 -9.62 -3.36 6.14
N ALA A 550 -9.20 -3.98 5.04
CA ALA A 550 -10.11 -4.33 3.94
C ALA A 550 -11.23 -5.27 4.41
N TYR A 551 -10.89 -6.24 5.27
CA TYR A 551 -11.88 -7.12 5.91
C TYR A 551 -12.85 -6.35 6.82
N GLY A 552 -12.36 -5.49 7.70
CA GLY A 552 -13.19 -4.63 8.56
C GLY A 552 -14.15 -3.76 7.75
N MET A 553 -13.66 -3.15 6.67
CA MET A 553 -14.47 -2.40 5.72
C MET A 553 -15.55 -3.29 5.07
N LYS A 554 -15.24 -4.54 4.72
CA LYS A 554 -16.23 -5.49 4.19
C LYS A 554 -17.35 -5.77 5.19
N ILE A 555 -17.03 -6.02 6.46
CA ILE A 555 -18.04 -6.32 7.49
C ILE A 555 -18.88 -5.08 7.78
N TRP A 556 -18.26 -3.90 7.81
CA TRP A 556 -19.00 -2.64 7.93
C TRP A 556 -19.97 -2.42 6.76
N ALA A 557 -19.51 -2.66 5.53
CA ALA A 557 -20.35 -2.57 4.33
C ALA A 557 -21.57 -3.50 4.41
N GLN A 558 -21.42 -4.70 4.97
CA GLN A 558 -22.53 -5.61 5.25
C GLN A 558 -23.52 -5.01 6.27
N ALA A 559 -23.02 -4.42 7.36
CA ALA A 559 -23.86 -3.79 8.39
C ALA A 559 -24.70 -2.62 7.85
N ILE A 560 -24.15 -1.81 6.93
CA ILE A 560 -24.86 -0.66 6.33
C ILE A 560 -25.53 -0.97 4.98
N ASN A 561 -25.45 -2.21 4.50
CA ASN A 561 -25.95 -2.64 3.17
C ASN A 561 -25.34 -1.84 1.99
N ASP A 562 -24.05 -1.51 2.04
CA ASP A 562 -23.32 -0.84 0.94
C ASP A 562 -22.61 -1.86 0.05
N SER A 563 -23.29 -2.27 -1.03
CA SER A 563 -22.75 -3.21 -2.00
C SER A 563 -21.48 -2.74 -2.69
N ASN A 564 -21.34 -1.43 -2.99
CA ASN A 564 -20.13 -0.91 -3.63
C ASN A 564 -18.94 -0.99 -2.67
N MET A 565 -19.14 -0.65 -1.39
CA MET A 565 -18.08 -0.79 -0.38
C MET A 565 -17.67 -2.24 -0.15
N SER A 566 -18.64 -3.16 -0.13
CA SER A 566 -18.36 -4.60 -0.01
C SER A 566 -17.56 -5.11 -1.21
N ASN A 567 -17.96 -4.73 -2.43
CA ASN A 567 -17.28 -5.07 -3.67
C ASN A 567 -15.86 -4.49 -3.76
N ARG A 568 -15.66 -3.24 -3.32
CA ARG A 568 -14.32 -2.64 -3.21
C ARG A 568 -13.44 -3.41 -2.23
N ALA A 569 -13.98 -3.82 -1.08
CA ALA A 569 -13.26 -4.62 -0.10
C ALA A 569 -12.81 -5.97 -0.68
N ASP A 570 -13.70 -6.67 -1.40
CA ASP A 570 -13.38 -7.94 -2.06
C ASP A 570 -12.29 -7.79 -3.13
N LEU A 571 -12.36 -6.72 -3.93
CA LEU A 571 -11.32 -6.41 -4.90
C LEU A 571 -9.96 -6.14 -4.22
N MET A 572 -9.95 -5.31 -3.17
CA MET A 572 -8.73 -5.05 -2.40
C MET A 572 -8.14 -6.34 -1.85
N LEU A 573 -8.94 -7.19 -1.21
CA LEU A 573 -8.49 -8.48 -0.67
C LEU A 573 -7.92 -9.42 -1.74
N ALA A 574 -8.51 -9.47 -2.93
CA ALA A 574 -8.00 -10.30 -4.02
C ALA A 574 -6.63 -9.81 -4.54
N ILE A 575 -6.48 -8.49 -4.69
CA ILE A 575 -5.21 -7.88 -5.10
C ILE A 575 -4.14 -8.08 -4.00
N THR A 576 -4.48 -7.76 -2.75
CA THR A 576 -3.61 -7.93 -1.57
C THR A 576 -3.15 -9.38 -1.41
N LYS A 577 -4.02 -10.37 -1.65
CA LYS A 577 -3.63 -11.78 -1.66
C LYS A 577 -2.46 -12.02 -2.61
N ARG A 578 -2.58 -11.56 -3.85
CA ARG A 578 -1.58 -11.77 -4.89
C ARG A 578 -0.29 -11.02 -4.59
N SER A 579 -0.37 -9.73 -4.25
CA SER A 579 0.79 -8.89 -3.99
C SER A 579 1.56 -9.33 -2.75
N LEU A 580 0.89 -9.59 -1.61
CA LEU A 580 1.56 -10.01 -0.38
C LEU A 580 2.21 -11.39 -0.52
N ASN A 581 1.56 -12.36 -1.18
CA ASN A 581 2.19 -13.67 -1.47
C ASN A 581 3.33 -13.58 -2.51
N THR A 582 3.48 -12.43 -3.18
CA THR A 582 4.60 -12.18 -4.08
C THR A 582 5.75 -11.47 -3.35
N TYR A 583 5.47 -10.44 -2.55
CA TYR A 583 6.47 -9.48 -2.04
C TYR A 583 6.68 -9.49 -0.53
N PHE A 584 5.79 -10.13 0.25
CA PHE A 584 5.85 -10.13 1.72
C PHE A 584 5.96 -11.53 2.31
N LEU A 585 5.25 -12.50 1.75
CA LEU A 585 5.12 -13.86 2.27
C LEU A 585 5.70 -14.84 1.24
N TYR A 586 6.85 -15.44 1.55
CA TYR A 586 7.62 -16.21 0.58
C TYR A 586 7.45 -17.71 0.80
N THR A 587 6.81 -18.38 -0.13
CA THR A 587 6.99 -19.82 -0.32
C THR A 587 8.35 -20.11 -0.94
N GLN A 588 8.85 -21.33 -0.77
CA GLN A 588 10.17 -21.70 -1.30
C GLN A 588 10.29 -21.62 -2.84
N ASP A 589 9.16 -21.65 -3.55
CA ASP A 589 9.08 -21.55 -5.01
C ASP A 589 8.89 -20.09 -5.50
N ASN A 590 8.95 -19.09 -4.62
CA ASN A 590 8.92 -17.69 -5.02
C ASN A 590 10.12 -17.37 -5.92
N THR A 591 9.82 -17.01 -7.17
CA THR A 591 10.82 -16.68 -8.21
C THR A 591 10.96 -15.18 -8.46
N VAL A 592 10.12 -14.36 -7.84
CA VAL A 592 10.11 -12.90 -8.01
C VAL A 592 11.14 -12.25 -7.10
N MET A 593 11.18 -12.70 -5.84
CA MET A 593 12.06 -12.16 -4.82
C MET A 593 13.45 -12.78 -4.89
N PRO A 594 14.51 -12.07 -4.45
CA PRO A 594 15.85 -12.60 -4.52
C PRO A 594 16.00 -13.92 -3.78
N SER A 595 16.59 -14.93 -4.41
CA SER A 595 16.83 -16.25 -3.79
C SER A 595 17.68 -16.18 -2.50
N LYS A 596 18.50 -15.13 -2.36
CA LYS A 596 19.27 -14.81 -1.14
C LYS A 596 18.41 -14.30 0.02
N TYR A 597 17.13 -13.98 -0.22
CA TYR A 597 16.24 -13.36 0.77
C TYR A 597 15.02 -14.23 1.10
N ILE A 598 14.49 -15.00 0.14
CA ILE A 598 13.25 -15.77 0.32
C ILE A 598 13.27 -16.76 1.50
N LYS A 599 14.47 -17.19 1.93
CA LYS A 599 14.66 -18.06 3.10
C LYS A 599 14.25 -17.42 4.43
N ASN A 600 14.03 -16.12 4.46
CA ASN A 600 13.43 -15.42 5.60
C ASN A 600 11.93 -15.74 5.77
N TYR A 601 11.25 -16.30 4.74
CA TYR A 601 9.80 -16.54 4.68
C TYR A 601 8.90 -15.30 4.75
N CYS A 602 9.37 -14.20 5.33
CA CYS A 602 8.66 -12.93 5.35
C CYS A 602 9.58 -11.73 5.03
N SER A 603 8.98 -10.60 4.66
CA SER A 603 9.71 -9.37 4.37
C SER A 603 10.41 -8.78 5.60
N GLY A 604 9.77 -8.85 6.77
CA GLY A 604 9.96 -7.83 7.80
C GLY A 604 9.39 -6.50 7.29
N ILE A 605 10.13 -5.40 7.43
CA ILE A 605 9.71 -4.10 6.91
C ILE A 605 10.03 -4.00 5.41
N TRP A 606 8.99 -3.79 4.61
CA TRP A 606 9.11 -3.45 3.19
C TRP A 606 9.15 -1.93 3.04
N PHE A 607 10.09 -1.41 2.25
CA PHE A 607 10.18 -0.03 1.77
C PHE A 607 10.20 -0.03 0.25
N GLU A 608 9.84 1.09 -0.39
CA GLU A 608 9.90 1.22 -1.86
C GLU A 608 11.29 0.91 -2.46
N ASN A 609 12.40 1.11 -1.71
CA ASN A 609 13.78 0.85 -2.16
C ASN A 609 14.49 -0.33 -1.46
N LYS A 610 13.92 -0.85 -0.37
CA LYS A 610 14.60 -1.76 0.55
C LYS A 610 13.63 -2.76 1.17
N ILE A 611 14.07 -3.98 1.42
CA ILE A 611 13.37 -4.90 2.32
C ILE A 611 14.33 -5.31 3.43
N ALA A 612 13.87 -5.27 4.69
CA ALA A 612 14.68 -5.61 5.85
C ALA A 612 13.95 -6.53 6.83
N HIS A 613 14.57 -7.66 7.16
CA HIS A 613 14.05 -8.71 8.02
C HIS A 613 14.27 -8.33 9.49
N THR A 614 13.50 -7.33 9.93
CA THR A 614 13.54 -6.71 11.25
C THR A 614 12.16 -6.16 11.58
N THR A 615 11.95 -5.68 12.81
CA THR A 615 10.81 -4.81 13.14
C THR A 615 11.27 -3.47 13.70
N TYR A 616 10.33 -2.52 13.87
CA TYR A 616 10.60 -1.25 14.57
C TYR A 616 10.85 -1.41 16.08
N PHE A 617 10.56 -2.58 16.66
CA PHE A 617 10.55 -2.82 18.12
C PHE A 617 11.41 -4.02 18.56
N GLY A 618 12.14 -4.66 17.64
CA GLY A 618 13.13 -5.67 17.95
C GLY A 618 13.42 -6.61 16.78
N THR A 619 14.33 -7.56 17.01
CA THR A 619 14.75 -8.54 15.99
C THR A 619 14.50 -9.98 16.41
N ASN A 620 13.71 -10.20 17.46
CA ASN A 620 13.30 -11.56 17.81
C ASN A 620 12.45 -12.16 16.69
N ILE A 621 12.63 -13.45 16.42
CA ILE A 621 11.94 -14.14 15.33
C ILE A 621 10.42 -14.11 15.53
N GLU A 622 9.94 -14.23 16.77
CA GLU A 622 8.51 -14.13 17.05
C GLU A 622 7.92 -12.74 16.81
N TYR A 623 8.76 -11.69 16.80
CA TYR A 623 8.34 -10.33 16.46
C TYR A 623 8.24 -10.18 14.94
N ILE A 624 9.31 -10.55 14.23
CA ILE A 624 9.43 -10.39 12.78
C ILE A 624 8.37 -11.20 12.04
N HIS A 625 8.12 -12.44 12.45
CA HIS A 625 7.07 -13.25 11.81
C HIS A 625 5.67 -12.93 12.35
N GLY A 626 5.55 -12.71 13.66
CA GLY A 626 4.26 -12.49 14.32
C GLY A 626 3.56 -11.21 13.85
N ILE A 627 4.31 -10.17 13.47
CA ILE A 627 3.71 -8.91 12.98
C ILE A 627 2.95 -9.10 11.67
N HIS A 628 3.31 -10.10 10.85
CA HIS A 628 2.58 -10.46 9.63
C HIS A 628 1.39 -11.41 9.87
N MET A 629 1.10 -11.74 11.13
CA MET A 629 0.01 -12.65 11.54
C MET A 629 -1.10 -11.93 12.31
N ILE A 630 -0.78 -10.85 13.01
CA ILE A 630 -1.72 -10.17 13.89
C ILE A 630 -2.55 -9.13 13.12
N PRO A 631 -3.89 -9.14 13.23
CA PRO A 631 -4.74 -10.13 13.90
C PRO A 631 -5.03 -11.35 13.02
N ILE A 632 -5.26 -12.50 13.66
CA ILE A 632 -5.83 -13.67 12.97
C ILE A 632 -7.36 -13.57 13.01
N THR A 633 -7.94 -13.39 11.82
CA THR A 633 -9.36 -13.15 11.57
C THR A 633 -9.84 -14.09 10.46
N PRO A 634 -11.16 -14.13 10.14
CA PRO A 634 -11.66 -15.00 9.08
C PRO A 634 -10.99 -14.80 7.70
N VAL A 635 -10.42 -13.63 7.42
CA VAL A 635 -9.72 -13.37 6.15
C VAL A 635 -8.28 -13.91 6.14
N SER A 636 -7.66 -14.15 7.29
CA SER A 636 -6.22 -14.48 7.36
C SER A 636 -5.85 -15.72 6.56
N SER A 637 -6.73 -16.74 6.53
CA SER A 637 -6.50 -17.96 5.74
C SER A 637 -6.51 -17.74 4.22
N LEU A 638 -7.07 -16.62 3.73
CA LEU A 638 -7.06 -16.27 2.32
C LEU A 638 -5.66 -15.85 1.88
N ILE A 639 -4.99 -15.09 2.75
CA ILE A 639 -3.70 -14.46 2.48
C ILE A 639 -2.56 -15.39 2.94
N ARG A 640 -2.65 -15.92 4.16
CA ARG A 640 -1.72 -16.88 4.74
C ARG A 640 -2.25 -18.30 4.52
N GLY A 641 -2.14 -18.78 3.28
CA GLY A 641 -2.64 -20.10 2.89
C GLY A 641 -1.94 -21.26 3.62
N PRO A 642 -2.58 -22.44 3.74
CA PRO A 642 -2.08 -23.56 4.55
C PRO A 642 -0.69 -24.04 4.15
N THR A 643 -0.34 -24.01 2.85
CA THR A 643 1.00 -24.37 2.38
C THR A 643 2.07 -23.45 2.94
N PHE A 644 1.89 -22.13 2.77
CA PHE A 644 2.85 -21.13 3.26
C PHE A 644 3.01 -21.21 4.78
N VAL A 645 1.89 -21.26 5.51
CA VAL A 645 1.91 -21.32 6.99
C VAL A 645 2.65 -22.57 7.46
N LYS A 646 2.43 -23.72 6.82
CA LYS A 646 3.15 -24.95 7.14
C LYS A 646 4.65 -24.82 6.88
N GLU A 647 5.05 -24.31 5.72
CA GLU A 647 6.46 -24.14 5.36
C GLU A 647 7.21 -23.21 6.34
N GLU A 648 6.61 -22.06 6.67
CA GLU A 648 7.16 -21.11 7.64
C GLU A 648 7.25 -21.73 9.04
N TRP A 649 6.19 -22.42 9.48
CA TRP A 649 6.14 -23.04 10.80
C TRP A 649 7.20 -24.12 10.98
N GLU A 650 7.30 -25.05 10.03
CA GLU A 650 8.25 -26.15 10.08
C GLU A 650 9.69 -25.66 9.96
N ALA A 651 9.95 -24.64 9.14
CA ALA A 651 11.30 -24.14 8.92
C ALA A 651 11.81 -23.23 10.04
N VAL A 652 10.97 -22.35 10.59
CA VAL A 652 11.44 -21.24 11.45
C VAL A 652 10.86 -21.32 12.87
N LEU A 653 9.54 -21.48 12.99
CA LEU A 653 8.82 -21.15 14.23
C LEU A 653 8.71 -22.30 15.23
N SER A 654 8.47 -23.52 14.72
CA SER A 654 8.20 -24.71 15.55
C SER A 654 9.32 -25.02 16.54
N SER A 655 10.59 -24.83 16.15
CA SER A 655 11.75 -25.08 17.01
C SER A 655 11.91 -24.07 18.16
N LYS A 656 11.21 -22.92 18.09
CA LYS A 656 11.36 -21.79 19.03
C LYS A 656 10.16 -21.64 19.97
N ILE A 657 9.01 -22.20 19.61
CA ILE A 657 7.73 -21.98 20.28
C ILE A 657 7.73 -22.27 21.79
N ASP A 658 8.51 -23.26 22.23
CA ASP A 658 8.58 -23.65 23.64
C ASP A 658 9.33 -22.63 24.50
N SER A 659 10.23 -21.84 23.91
CA SER A 659 11.01 -20.82 24.61
C SER A 659 10.28 -19.48 24.76
N ILE A 660 9.23 -19.26 23.97
CA ILE A 660 8.45 -18.02 23.99
C ILE A 660 7.44 -18.10 25.12
N THR A 661 7.38 -17.06 25.95
CA THR A 661 6.43 -16.98 27.08
C THR A 661 5.57 -15.71 27.06
N SER A 662 5.69 -14.89 26.02
CA SER A 662 4.94 -13.65 25.82
C SER A 662 3.66 -13.86 24.99
N GLY A 663 2.88 -12.78 24.80
CA GLY A 663 1.68 -12.76 23.96
C GLY A 663 1.90 -13.20 22.51
N TRP A 664 3.14 -13.12 22.01
CA TRP A 664 3.52 -13.63 20.68
C TRP A 664 3.29 -15.14 20.55
N LYS A 665 3.41 -15.92 21.64
CA LYS A 665 3.12 -17.36 21.59
C LYS A 665 1.69 -17.63 21.13
N GLY A 666 0.71 -16.86 21.62
CA GLY A 666 -0.68 -16.99 21.20
C GLY A 666 -0.86 -16.65 19.72
N ILE A 667 -0.25 -15.57 19.24
CA ILE A 667 -0.33 -15.17 17.82
C ILE A 667 0.22 -16.30 16.93
N LEU A 668 1.42 -16.78 17.24
CA LEU A 668 2.07 -17.87 16.50
C LEU A 668 1.23 -19.15 16.52
N MET A 669 0.68 -19.54 17.68
CA MET A 669 -0.17 -20.73 17.79
C MET A 669 -1.53 -20.58 17.12
N LEU A 670 -2.11 -19.37 17.04
CA LEU A 670 -3.35 -19.16 16.30
C LEU A 670 -3.10 -19.16 14.78
N ASN A 671 -1.94 -18.70 14.33
CA ASN A 671 -1.50 -18.87 12.94
C ASN A 671 -1.37 -20.34 12.53
N VAL A 672 -0.93 -21.25 13.44
CA VAL A 672 -0.94 -22.70 13.19
C VAL A 672 -2.32 -23.21 12.78
N ALA A 673 -3.40 -22.60 13.27
CA ALA A 673 -4.75 -23.02 12.93
C ALA A 673 -5.07 -22.93 11.43
N LEU A 674 -4.32 -22.09 10.69
CA LEU A 674 -4.49 -21.91 9.25
C LEU A 674 -3.99 -23.11 8.43
N TYR A 675 -3.30 -24.09 9.03
CA TYR A 675 -2.94 -25.36 8.39
C TYR A 675 -3.21 -26.60 9.26
N ASP A 676 -3.04 -26.50 10.58
CA ASP A 676 -3.29 -27.56 11.57
C ASP A 676 -4.16 -27.02 12.74
N PRO A 677 -5.47 -26.89 12.51
CA PRO A 677 -6.39 -26.36 13.52
C PRO A 677 -6.53 -27.22 14.77
N SER A 678 -6.26 -28.53 14.67
CA SER A 678 -6.26 -29.43 15.82
C SER A 678 -5.15 -29.08 16.82
N THR A 679 -3.92 -28.83 16.33
CA THR A 679 -2.80 -28.44 17.20
C THR A 679 -3.06 -27.11 17.90
N ALA A 680 -3.54 -26.11 17.16
CA ALA A 680 -3.89 -24.81 17.72
C ALA A 680 -5.04 -24.90 18.74
N TYR A 681 -6.11 -25.63 18.41
CA TYR A 681 -7.24 -25.86 19.31
C TYR A 681 -6.77 -26.46 20.64
N ASN A 682 -5.98 -27.53 20.59
CA ASN A 682 -5.47 -28.21 21.78
C ASN A 682 -4.58 -27.31 22.65
N PHE A 683 -3.83 -26.39 22.05
CA PHE A 683 -3.05 -25.39 22.79
C PHE A 683 -3.95 -24.43 23.58
N PHE A 684 -4.97 -23.84 22.93
CA PHE A 684 -5.85 -22.86 23.58
C PHE A 684 -6.84 -23.49 24.56
N SER A 685 -7.34 -24.70 24.28
CA SER A 685 -8.27 -25.43 25.16
C SER A 685 -7.55 -26.25 26.24
N GLY A 686 -6.23 -26.39 26.16
CA GLY A 686 -5.43 -27.21 27.07
C GLY A 686 -5.41 -26.68 28.51
N SER A 687 -5.33 -27.61 29.47
CA SER A 687 -5.28 -27.26 30.90
C SER A 687 -3.99 -26.55 31.33
N SER A 688 -2.94 -26.62 30.51
CA SER A 688 -1.65 -25.93 30.73
C SER A 688 -1.58 -24.55 30.09
N PHE A 689 -2.67 -24.08 29.46
CA PHE A 689 -2.71 -22.76 28.83
C PHE A 689 -2.55 -21.64 29.87
N SER A 690 -1.67 -20.67 29.61
CA SER A 690 -1.52 -19.43 30.38
C SER A 690 -2.10 -18.25 29.61
N THR A 691 -2.80 -17.34 30.32
CA THR A 691 -3.27 -16.07 29.75
C THR A 691 -2.14 -15.12 29.37
N ASP A 692 -0.93 -15.31 29.91
CA ASP A 692 0.27 -14.54 29.54
C ASP A 692 0.67 -14.75 28.07
N TYR A 693 0.16 -15.81 27.44
CA TYR A 693 0.37 -16.10 26.02
C TYR A 693 -0.57 -15.32 25.11
N LEU A 694 -1.51 -14.53 25.64
CA LEU A 694 -2.39 -13.70 24.84
C LEU A 694 -1.80 -12.31 24.65
N ASP A 695 -1.67 -11.89 23.40
CA ASP A 695 -1.50 -10.47 23.06
C ASP A 695 -2.69 -9.65 23.59
N ASN A 696 -2.48 -8.34 23.80
CA ASN A 696 -3.50 -7.45 24.33
C ASN A 696 -4.75 -7.36 23.42
N GLY A 697 -4.60 -7.59 22.12
CA GLY A 697 -5.69 -7.70 21.13
C GLY A 697 -6.24 -9.11 20.94
N MET A 698 -5.78 -10.12 21.68
CA MET A 698 -6.24 -11.51 21.53
C MET A 698 -7.19 -11.95 22.64
N SER A 699 -8.22 -12.70 22.26
CA SER A 699 -9.16 -13.36 23.17
C SER A 699 -8.97 -14.87 23.16
N LYS A 700 -9.03 -15.50 24.33
CA LYS A 700 -9.05 -16.97 24.44
C LYS A 700 -10.32 -17.54 23.82
N THR A 701 -11.46 -16.89 24.07
CA THR A 701 -12.77 -17.26 23.51
C THR A 701 -12.74 -17.30 22.00
N TRP A 702 -12.23 -16.24 21.35
CA TRP A 702 -12.09 -16.21 19.89
C TRP A 702 -11.10 -17.26 19.40
N SER A 703 -9.95 -17.42 20.05
CA SER A 703 -8.92 -18.37 19.62
C SER A 703 -9.46 -19.81 19.59
N ILE A 704 -10.16 -20.25 20.63
CA ILE A 704 -10.79 -21.58 20.68
C ILE A 704 -11.91 -21.68 19.63
N ALA A 705 -12.78 -20.66 19.53
CA ALA A 705 -13.91 -20.69 18.60
C ALA A 705 -13.46 -20.69 17.13
N TYR A 706 -12.42 -19.95 16.77
CA TYR A 706 -11.88 -19.95 15.42
C TYR A 706 -11.24 -21.30 15.10
N CYS A 707 -10.36 -21.82 15.97
CA CYS A 707 -9.72 -23.13 15.75
C CYS A 707 -10.76 -24.25 15.60
N ALA A 708 -11.75 -24.34 16.49
CA ALA A 708 -12.80 -25.35 16.42
C ALA A 708 -13.63 -25.25 15.13
N ALA A 709 -13.99 -24.03 14.73
CA ALA A 709 -14.81 -23.80 13.53
C ALA A 709 -14.20 -24.41 12.27
N ILE A 710 -12.88 -24.33 12.14
CA ILE A 710 -12.15 -24.72 10.93
C ILE A 710 -11.50 -26.12 11.05
N ASN A 711 -11.72 -26.83 12.16
CA ASN A 711 -11.15 -28.16 12.46
C ASN A 711 -12.01 -29.34 11.96
N ASN A 712 -12.84 -29.14 10.94
CA ASN A 712 -13.88 -30.09 10.52
C ASN A 712 -13.56 -30.84 9.23
#